data_AF-A0A9X0BA62-F1
#
_entry.id   AF-A0A9X0BA62-F1
#
_cell.length_a   1.000
_cell.length_b   1.000
_cell.length_c   1.000
_cell.angle_alpha   90.00
_cell.angle_beta   90.00
_cell.angle_gamma   90.00
#
_symmetry.space_group_name_H-M   'P 1'
#
loop_
_entity.id
_entity.type
_entity.pdbx_description
1 polymer ?
#
loop_
_entity_poly.entity_id
_entity_poly.type
_entity_poly.pdbx_seq_one_letter_code
_entity_poly.pdbx_strand_id
1 'polypeptide(L)'
;MPGFSQATELSSWKALQEHHTTLGRNIVLKEYFEKDPQRFQKFSRTFNNTVDNSDILFDFSKNFLTEETLGLLVKLAKEAGVEELRDSMFRGDHINFTEDRAVYHAALRNTSNEPMEVDGKSVVEDVNAVLDHMKEFSEQVRSGEWKGYSGKKIDTIINIGIGGSDLGPVMVTEALKPYGQPGMKLHFVSNIDGTHIAEAIKDSNPETTLFLIASKTFTTAETTTNANTAKQWFLETAKDEAHIAKHFVALSTNEAEVTKFGIDAKNMFGFESWVGGRYSVWSAIGLSVALYIGFDNFHQFLAGAHAMDKHFRETPLEQNIPAIGGLLSVWYSDFFGAQTHLVAPFDQYLHRFPAYLQQLSMESNGKAITRSGEYVKYTTGPILFGEPATNAQHSFFQLLHQGTKLIPADFIMAAESHNPVEGGKHQRMLASNFLAQSEALMVGKTPEEVKAEGAPADLVSHKTFLGNRPTTSILAQKITPSTLGALITYYEHVTFTEGAIWNINSFDQWGVELGKVLAKKIQKELETDGEGGGHDASTSGLLLAFKAKANLAAVALLSIAGALLPSSAAAGDSRGDGGYSHGQEIPISCLNRTLLGKLQYVPFVTCNETSRPLSIHYGVPETITCTVPALSDTLYHLLEFYVHSDVPMTCRVPTAPLTQSSAFSKDSDSSDPETNEVESNSLSALNDNGPPFTPITIALQGTLQKSHLHIWTDMNMLMHNMASDPAAQDDTSNAQTRQPGYTVAGTAYSTPEFEAALAKIQLDEDDKAVALAQAAREPWTPGHGTKVVRGEPLTFSFHVAWVEGGAGIGWPDRPEEYSFLGPGGRIVVEGGGGSGFFASVFFFLMAASVGALGALYWERNRGGLRGRSAWKGDGILGARPSSSRSRSGVTFGNGGRINGYGGYTASAGNGNGGAAGGGYGGFPGGKKD
;
A
#
# COMPACT_ATOMS: atom_id res chain seq x y z
N MET A 1 32.50 15.76 -1.73
CA MET A 1 31.25 16.27 -1.09
C MET A 1 30.70 17.38 -1.97
N PRO A 2 29.42 17.36 -2.35
CA PRO A 2 28.82 18.45 -3.11
C PRO A 2 28.91 19.76 -2.34
N GLY A 3 29.01 20.88 -3.06
CA GLY A 3 29.18 22.22 -2.50
C GLY A 3 27.92 22.82 -1.84
N PHE A 4 26.88 22.02 -1.61
CA PHE A 4 25.60 22.46 -1.05
C PHE A 4 25.02 21.43 -0.06
N SER A 5 24.24 21.91 0.90
CA SER A 5 23.54 21.03 1.86
C SER A 5 22.13 20.72 1.38
N GLN A 6 21.40 21.75 0.93
CA GLN A 6 20.00 21.66 0.53
C GLN A 6 19.85 22.07 -0.94
N ALA A 7 19.12 21.29 -1.75
CA ALA A 7 18.87 21.63 -3.16
C ALA A 7 18.23 23.03 -3.32
N THR A 8 17.44 23.45 -2.33
CA THR A 8 16.78 24.77 -2.25
C THR A 8 17.75 25.96 -2.09
N GLU A 9 19.02 25.71 -1.77
CA GLU A 9 20.06 26.75 -1.66
C GLU A 9 20.60 27.16 -3.04
N LEU A 10 20.48 26.28 -4.04
CA LEU A 10 21.01 26.49 -5.37
C LEU A 10 20.31 27.67 -6.07
N SER A 11 21.07 28.46 -6.83
CA SER A 11 20.54 29.66 -7.49
C SER A 11 19.54 29.28 -8.59
N SER A 12 19.84 28.19 -9.29
CA SER A 12 18.98 27.55 -10.29
C SER A 12 17.65 27.07 -9.71
N TRP A 13 17.63 26.55 -8.48
CA TRP A 13 16.39 26.14 -7.81
C TRP A 13 15.43 27.31 -7.60
N LYS A 14 15.96 28.44 -7.10
CA LYS A 14 15.17 29.68 -6.93
C LYS A 14 14.65 30.21 -8.26
N ALA A 15 15.49 30.18 -9.30
CA ALA A 15 15.08 30.57 -10.64
C ALA A 15 13.97 29.66 -11.19
N LEU A 16 14.04 28.35 -10.98
CA LEU A 16 12.97 27.40 -11.35
C LEU A 16 11.68 27.65 -10.55
N GLN A 17 11.79 28.03 -9.28
CA GLN A 17 10.61 28.35 -8.47
C GLN A 17 9.91 29.63 -8.95
N GLU A 18 10.68 30.64 -9.33
CA GLU A 18 10.16 31.86 -9.96
C GLU A 18 9.54 31.54 -11.33
N HIS A 19 10.23 30.76 -12.15
CA HIS A 19 9.76 30.29 -13.46
C HIS A 19 8.46 29.49 -13.36
N HIS A 20 8.34 28.59 -12.38
CA HIS A 20 7.11 27.87 -12.09
C HIS A 20 5.96 28.82 -11.73
N THR A 21 6.26 29.85 -10.93
CA THR A 21 5.25 30.82 -10.47
C THR A 21 4.70 31.67 -11.62
N THR A 22 5.54 32.03 -12.59
CA THR A 22 5.15 32.85 -13.75
C THR A 22 4.60 32.03 -14.91
N LEU A 23 5.34 31.01 -15.35
CA LEU A 23 5.04 30.18 -16.51
C LEU A 23 4.29 28.90 -16.12
N GLY A 24 4.83 28.15 -15.16
CA GLY A 24 4.38 26.79 -14.85
C GLY A 24 2.91 26.69 -14.45
N ARG A 25 2.38 27.69 -13.75
CA ARG A 25 0.95 27.76 -13.36
C ARG A 25 -0.01 28.08 -14.50
N ASN A 26 0.49 28.63 -15.60
CA ASN A 26 -0.33 29.16 -16.72
C ASN A 26 -0.13 28.37 -18.02
N ILE A 27 0.65 27.29 -18.00
CA ILE A 27 0.94 26.51 -19.19
C ILE A 27 -0.28 25.70 -19.62
N VAL A 28 -0.68 25.84 -20.89
CA VAL A 28 -1.71 25.04 -21.55
C VAL A 28 -1.06 24.32 -22.72
N LEU A 29 -0.77 23.02 -22.57
CA LEU A 29 0.04 22.25 -23.51
C LEU A 29 -0.46 22.38 -24.96
N LYS A 30 -1.78 22.27 -25.18
CA LYS A 30 -2.38 22.39 -26.51
C LYS A 30 -1.97 23.69 -27.22
N GLU A 31 -2.01 24.83 -26.53
CA GLU A 31 -1.60 26.12 -27.11
C GLU A 31 -0.10 26.17 -27.43
N TYR A 32 0.74 25.49 -26.65
CA TYR A 32 2.18 25.46 -26.91
C TYR A 32 2.53 24.64 -28.15
N PHE A 33 1.77 23.59 -28.44
CA PHE A 33 1.89 22.87 -29.72
C PHE A 33 1.35 23.69 -30.90
N GLU A 34 0.28 24.45 -30.71
CA GLU A 34 -0.26 25.35 -31.76
C GLU A 34 0.71 26.50 -32.09
N LYS A 35 1.36 27.07 -31.07
CA LYS A 35 2.31 28.18 -31.21
C LYS A 35 3.68 27.76 -31.77
N ASP A 36 4.11 26.53 -31.48
CA ASP A 36 5.40 25.99 -31.96
C ASP A 36 5.23 24.67 -32.72
N PRO A 37 5.07 24.73 -34.06
CA PRO A 37 4.98 23.52 -34.89
C PRO A 37 6.21 22.62 -34.85
N GLN A 38 7.35 23.11 -34.34
CA GLN A 38 8.59 22.34 -34.18
C GLN A 38 8.79 21.78 -32.77
N ARG A 39 7.78 21.91 -31.89
CA ARG A 39 7.87 21.48 -30.48
C ARG A 39 8.29 20.03 -30.31
N PHE A 40 7.73 19.12 -31.12
CA PHE A 40 8.13 17.70 -31.10
C PHE A 40 9.64 17.53 -31.36
N GLN A 41 10.16 18.19 -32.40
CA GLN A 41 11.58 18.08 -32.78
C GLN A 41 12.50 18.67 -31.69
N LYS A 42 12.06 19.76 -31.03
CA LYS A 42 12.83 20.40 -29.95
C LYS A 42 12.87 19.56 -28.67
N PHE A 43 11.78 18.87 -28.34
CA PHE A 43 11.59 18.14 -27.08
C PHE A 43 11.42 16.63 -27.27
N SER A 44 12.10 16.08 -28.27
CA SER A 44 12.30 14.64 -28.41
C SER A 44 13.77 14.33 -28.60
N ARG A 45 14.18 13.13 -28.20
CA ARG A 45 15.53 12.59 -28.41
C ARG A 45 15.42 11.15 -28.85
N THR A 46 16.30 10.72 -29.74
CA THR A 46 16.39 9.33 -30.17
C THR A 46 17.67 8.73 -29.65
N PHE A 47 17.55 7.65 -28.89
CA PHE A 47 18.67 6.79 -28.56
C PHE A 47 18.88 5.79 -29.70
N ASN A 48 20.03 5.85 -30.35
CA ASN A 48 20.41 4.89 -31.38
C ASN A 48 21.21 3.77 -30.71
N ASN A 49 20.63 2.57 -30.65
CA ASN A 49 21.24 1.43 -30.01
C ASN A 49 22.29 0.79 -30.92
N THR A 50 23.56 0.96 -30.57
CA THR A 50 24.70 0.48 -31.38
C THR A 50 24.84 -1.04 -31.43
N VAL A 51 24.13 -1.78 -30.57
CA VAL A 51 24.23 -3.24 -30.47
C VAL A 51 23.42 -3.95 -31.55
N ASP A 52 22.19 -3.50 -31.79
CA ASP A 52 21.26 -4.11 -32.75
C ASP A 52 20.77 -3.14 -33.83
N ASN A 53 21.30 -1.91 -33.87
CA ASN A 53 20.91 -0.83 -34.78
C ASN A 53 19.41 -0.47 -34.70
N SER A 54 18.78 -0.74 -33.55
CA SER A 54 17.43 -0.28 -33.26
C SER A 54 17.46 1.12 -32.63
N ASP A 55 16.35 1.83 -32.72
CA ASP A 55 16.20 3.15 -32.13
C ASP A 55 15.10 3.13 -31.05
N ILE A 56 15.28 3.98 -30.03
CA ILE A 56 14.27 4.28 -29.02
C ILE A 56 14.03 5.79 -29.02
N LEU A 57 12.83 6.20 -29.41
CA LEU A 57 12.39 7.59 -29.36
C LEU A 57 11.85 7.92 -27.97
N PHE A 58 12.36 9.00 -27.38
CA PHE A 58 11.87 9.60 -26.15
C PHE A 58 11.24 10.95 -26.49
N ASP A 59 9.92 10.98 -26.63
CA ASP A 59 9.13 12.19 -26.84
C ASP A 59 8.64 12.74 -25.49
N PHE A 60 9.28 13.80 -25.00
CA PHE A 60 8.87 14.52 -23.80
C PHE A 60 8.23 15.88 -24.13
N SER A 61 7.78 16.07 -25.38
CA SER A 61 7.18 17.34 -25.82
C SER A 61 5.83 17.67 -25.17
N LYS A 62 5.11 16.64 -24.69
CA LYS A 62 3.84 16.77 -23.95
C LYS A 62 4.05 17.01 -22.45
N ASN A 63 5.19 17.57 -22.06
CA ASN A 63 5.48 18.01 -20.69
C ASN A 63 5.36 19.53 -20.54
N PHE A 64 5.18 20.00 -19.31
CA PHE A 64 5.11 21.43 -18.95
C PHE A 64 6.48 22.11 -19.06
N LEU A 65 6.97 22.26 -20.30
CA LEU A 65 8.34 22.59 -20.62
C LEU A 65 8.43 23.62 -21.76
N THR A 66 9.36 24.56 -21.63
CA THR A 66 9.87 25.43 -22.71
C THR A 66 11.38 25.27 -22.84
N GLU A 67 11.98 25.90 -23.85
CA GLU A 67 13.45 25.91 -24.00
C GLU A 67 14.12 26.56 -22.78
N GLU A 68 13.51 27.60 -22.22
CA GLU A 68 13.93 28.23 -20.96
C GLU A 68 13.80 27.26 -19.78
N THR A 69 12.67 26.55 -19.64
CA THR A 69 12.52 25.54 -18.57
C THR A 69 13.63 24.49 -18.65
N LEU A 70 13.90 23.97 -19.84
CA LEU A 70 14.95 22.96 -20.04
C LEU A 70 16.34 23.53 -19.70
N GLY A 71 16.62 24.77 -20.12
CA GLY A 71 17.88 25.45 -19.79
C GLY A 71 18.07 25.65 -18.28
N LEU A 72 17.01 26.01 -17.55
CA LEU A 72 17.04 26.15 -16.09
C LEU A 72 17.21 24.80 -15.38
N LEU A 73 16.55 23.74 -15.85
CA LEU A 73 16.71 22.38 -15.33
C LEU A 73 18.14 21.86 -15.56
N VAL A 74 18.71 22.04 -16.76
CA VAL A 74 20.11 21.69 -17.02
C VAL A 74 21.06 22.50 -16.15
N LYS A 75 20.78 23.79 -15.92
CA LYS A 75 21.56 24.61 -14.99
C LYS A 75 21.49 24.06 -13.56
N LEU A 76 20.33 23.58 -13.11
CA LEU A 76 20.18 22.91 -11.81
C LEU A 76 21.04 21.65 -11.72
N ALA A 77 21.02 20.78 -12.74
CA ALA A 77 21.88 19.59 -12.76
C ALA A 77 23.37 19.94 -12.67
N LYS A 78 23.82 20.99 -13.37
CA LYS A 78 25.20 21.47 -13.30
C LYS A 78 25.56 22.03 -11.91
N GLU A 79 24.70 22.86 -11.33
CA GLU A 79 24.92 23.41 -9.98
C GLU A 79 24.88 22.31 -8.88
N ALA A 80 24.04 21.28 -9.06
CA ALA A 80 23.96 20.15 -8.16
C ALA A 80 25.12 19.14 -8.31
N GLY A 81 26.00 19.32 -9.30
CA GLY A 81 27.17 18.47 -9.51
C GLY A 81 26.84 17.07 -10.05
N VAL A 82 25.80 16.96 -10.90
CA VAL A 82 25.37 15.68 -11.49
C VAL A 82 26.49 15.02 -12.31
N GLU A 83 27.24 15.81 -13.09
CA GLU A 83 28.33 15.31 -13.94
C GLU A 83 29.50 14.80 -13.10
N GLU A 84 29.89 15.54 -12.06
CA GLU A 84 30.97 15.16 -11.16
C GLU A 84 30.63 13.89 -10.38
N LEU A 85 29.39 13.77 -9.90
CA LEU A 85 28.95 12.57 -9.21
C LEU A 85 28.87 11.37 -10.16
N ARG A 86 28.41 11.58 -11.40
CA ARG A 86 28.36 10.53 -12.44
C ARG A 86 29.76 10.02 -12.68
N ASP A 87 30.71 10.92 -12.92
CA ASP A 87 32.08 10.55 -13.18
C ASP A 87 32.70 9.83 -11.98
N SER A 88 32.31 10.21 -10.75
CA SER A 88 32.71 9.50 -9.52
C SER A 88 32.16 8.07 -9.47
N MET A 89 30.90 7.86 -9.86
CA MET A 89 30.31 6.52 -9.99
C MET A 89 31.10 5.66 -10.99
N PHE A 90 31.42 6.20 -12.17
CA PHE A 90 32.14 5.47 -13.22
C PHE A 90 33.64 5.28 -12.94
N ARG A 91 34.23 6.07 -12.04
CA ARG A 91 35.59 5.85 -11.53
C ARG A 91 35.68 4.77 -10.44
N GLY A 92 34.54 4.31 -9.91
CA GLY A 92 34.54 3.38 -8.77
C GLY A 92 34.72 4.07 -7.42
N ASP A 93 34.54 5.39 -7.33
CA ASP A 93 34.63 6.12 -6.06
C ASP A 93 33.54 5.65 -5.09
N HIS A 94 33.81 5.76 -3.79
CA HIS A 94 32.88 5.36 -2.72
C HIS A 94 31.72 6.35 -2.54
N ILE A 95 30.84 6.43 -3.54
CA ILE A 95 29.71 7.35 -3.53
C ILE A 95 28.55 6.88 -2.64
N ASN A 96 28.49 5.59 -2.28
CA ASN A 96 27.65 5.09 -1.21
C ASN A 96 28.35 5.32 0.13
N PHE A 97 28.31 6.57 0.59
CA PHE A 97 29.10 7.07 1.71
C PHE A 97 28.64 6.58 3.09
N THR A 98 27.38 6.14 3.23
CA THR A 98 26.88 5.62 4.52
C THR A 98 27.32 4.19 4.79
N GLU A 99 27.62 3.43 3.74
CA GLU A 99 28.15 2.07 3.84
C GLU A 99 29.64 1.96 3.45
N ASP A 100 30.26 3.08 3.07
CA ASP A 100 31.63 3.17 2.53
C ASP A 100 31.89 2.18 1.38
N ARG A 101 31.08 2.30 0.32
CA ARG A 101 31.16 1.40 -0.85
C ARG A 101 31.18 2.17 -2.16
N ALA A 102 31.91 1.60 -3.13
CA ALA A 102 31.69 1.91 -4.53
C ALA A 102 30.27 1.52 -4.98
N VAL A 103 29.81 2.13 -6.06
CA VAL A 103 28.54 1.82 -6.71
C VAL A 103 28.84 1.56 -8.17
N TYR A 104 28.93 0.28 -8.54
CA TYR A 104 29.62 -0.09 -9.78
C TYR A 104 28.89 -1.11 -10.64
N HIS A 105 27.56 -1.09 -10.63
CA HIS A 105 26.73 -1.96 -11.46
C HIS A 105 26.98 -1.81 -12.98
N ALA A 106 27.48 -0.65 -13.44
CA ALA A 106 27.95 -0.47 -14.82
C ALA A 106 29.10 -1.42 -15.20
N ALA A 107 29.96 -1.82 -14.24
CA ALA A 107 31.05 -2.77 -14.48
C ALA A 107 30.53 -4.17 -14.87
N LEU A 108 29.38 -4.58 -14.33
CA LEU A 108 28.76 -5.89 -14.62
C LEU A 108 28.33 -6.06 -16.08
N ARG A 109 28.16 -4.94 -16.76
CA ARG A 109 27.69 -4.86 -18.13
C ARG A 109 28.69 -4.16 -19.04
N ASN A 110 29.94 -4.00 -18.61
CA ASN A 110 30.99 -3.44 -19.44
C ASN A 110 31.42 -4.43 -20.53
N THR A 111 30.66 -4.47 -21.63
CA THR A 111 30.94 -5.36 -22.76
C THR A 111 32.12 -4.90 -23.63
N SER A 112 32.66 -3.70 -23.38
CA SER A 112 33.85 -3.21 -24.06
C SER A 112 35.16 -3.55 -23.36
N ASN A 113 35.09 -4.11 -22.14
CA ASN A 113 36.24 -4.37 -21.28
C ASN A 113 37.12 -3.12 -21.08
N GLU A 114 36.51 -1.92 -21.02
CA GLU A 114 37.24 -0.72 -20.64
C GLU A 114 37.78 -0.89 -19.20
N PRO A 115 39.00 -0.42 -18.89
CA PRO A 115 39.56 -0.55 -17.55
C PRO A 115 38.64 0.09 -16.51
N MET A 116 38.28 -0.69 -15.50
CA MET A 116 37.39 -0.30 -14.41
C MET A 116 37.97 -0.86 -13.12
N GLU A 117 38.17 -0.01 -12.12
CA GLU A 117 38.86 -0.37 -10.88
C GLU A 117 38.10 0.11 -9.65
N VAL A 118 38.24 -0.63 -8.56
CA VAL A 118 37.83 -0.21 -7.21
C VAL A 118 39.04 -0.42 -6.31
N ASP A 119 39.42 0.60 -5.53
CA ASP A 119 40.61 0.57 -4.66
C ASP A 119 41.91 0.13 -5.37
N GLY A 120 42.07 0.53 -6.63
CA GLY A 120 43.24 0.18 -7.46
C GLY A 120 43.30 -1.29 -7.90
N LYS A 121 42.19 -2.02 -7.78
CA LYS A 121 42.04 -3.39 -8.29
C LYS A 121 41.05 -3.38 -9.45
N SER A 122 41.46 -3.96 -10.57
CA SER A 122 40.56 -4.17 -11.70
C SER A 122 39.41 -5.09 -11.30
N VAL A 123 38.19 -4.70 -11.67
CA VAL A 123 36.98 -5.52 -11.48
C VAL A 123 36.59 -6.28 -12.74
N VAL A 124 37.22 -5.97 -13.89
CA VAL A 124 36.82 -6.49 -15.20
C VAL A 124 37.08 -7.99 -15.30
N GLU A 125 38.24 -8.45 -14.82
CA GLU A 125 38.60 -9.88 -14.83
C GLU A 125 37.66 -10.70 -13.95
N ASP A 126 37.35 -10.20 -12.75
CA ASP A 126 36.47 -10.90 -11.80
C ASP A 126 35.04 -11.00 -12.32
N VAL A 127 34.51 -9.91 -12.90
CA VAL A 127 33.18 -9.90 -13.55
C VAL A 127 33.15 -10.88 -14.72
N ASN A 128 34.15 -10.83 -15.61
CA ASN A 128 34.20 -11.72 -16.78
C ASN A 128 34.34 -13.18 -16.38
N ALA A 129 35.13 -13.51 -15.35
CA ALA A 129 35.24 -14.88 -14.85
C ALA A 129 33.89 -15.44 -14.38
N VAL A 130 33.08 -14.62 -13.69
CA VAL A 130 31.72 -15.02 -13.29
C VAL A 130 30.80 -15.15 -14.51
N LEU A 131 30.86 -14.23 -15.47
CA LEU A 131 30.06 -14.29 -16.69
C LEU A 131 30.42 -15.53 -17.54
N ASP A 132 31.70 -15.87 -17.67
CA ASP A 132 32.16 -17.08 -18.35
C ASP A 132 31.66 -18.34 -17.64
N HIS A 133 31.69 -18.35 -16.30
CA HIS A 133 31.13 -19.46 -15.52
C HIS A 133 29.60 -19.57 -15.70
N MET A 134 28.87 -18.45 -15.71
CA MET A 134 27.44 -18.43 -16.02
C MET A 134 27.16 -18.96 -17.43
N LYS A 135 27.99 -18.62 -18.41
CA LYS A 135 27.90 -19.12 -19.78
C LYS A 135 28.08 -20.63 -19.84
N GLU A 136 29.15 -21.15 -19.25
CA GLU A 136 29.43 -22.58 -19.21
C GLU A 136 28.25 -23.34 -18.57
N PHE A 137 27.85 -22.93 -17.37
CA PHE A 137 26.79 -23.60 -16.63
C PHE A 137 25.44 -23.52 -17.35
N SER A 138 25.07 -22.35 -17.85
CA SER A 138 23.80 -22.17 -18.55
C SER A 138 23.72 -23.02 -19.81
N GLU A 139 24.79 -23.12 -20.60
CA GLU A 139 24.82 -23.97 -21.79
C GLU A 139 24.80 -25.48 -21.45
N GLN A 140 25.47 -25.91 -20.37
CA GLN A 140 25.38 -27.29 -19.90
C GLN A 140 23.94 -27.67 -19.51
N VAL A 141 23.22 -26.80 -18.79
CA VAL A 141 21.82 -27.04 -18.41
C VAL A 141 20.89 -27.00 -19.63
N ARG A 142 21.05 -26.01 -20.50
CA ARG A 142 20.19 -25.80 -21.68
C ARG A 142 20.35 -26.91 -22.72
N SER A 143 21.59 -27.33 -23.01
CA SER A 143 21.88 -28.49 -23.87
C SER A 143 21.34 -29.79 -23.27
N GLY A 144 21.30 -29.86 -21.93
CA GLY A 144 20.95 -31.04 -21.17
C GLY A 144 22.14 -31.95 -20.91
N GLU A 145 23.37 -31.47 -21.08
CA GLU A 145 24.57 -32.11 -20.56
C GLU A 145 24.53 -32.21 -19.03
N TRP A 146 24.11 -31.13 -18.36
CA TRP A 146 23.83 -31.17 -16.92
C TRP A 146 22.61 -32.06 -16.66
N LYS A 147 22.83 -33.12 -15.89
CA LYS A 147 21.79 -34.09 -15.52
C LYS A 147 21.43 -33.98 -14.05
N GLY A 148 20.15 -34.15 -13.76
CA GLY A 148 19.68 -34.42 -12.40
C GLY A 148 20.24 -35.73 -11.86
N TYR A 149 19.93 -36.03 -10.60
CA TYR A 149 20.47 -37.17 -9.87
C TYR A 149 20.13 -38.52 -10.53
N SER A 150 19.00 -38.60 -11.23
CA SER A 150 18.57 -39.80 -11.98
C SER A 150 19.08 -39.87 -13.42
N GLY A 151 19.92 -38.92 -13.87
CA GLY A 151 20.42 -38.86 -15.23
C GLY A 151 19.49 -38.17 -16.24
N LYS A 152 18.33 -37.67 -15.80
CA LYS A 152 17.40 -36.90 -16.64
C LYS A 152 17.88 -35.46 -16.86
N LYS A 153 17.47 -34.86 -17.98
CA LYS A 153 17.72 -33.44 -18.29
C LYS A 153 16.88 -32.55 -17.34
N ILE A 154 17.45 -31.44 -16.91
CA ILE A 154 16.72 -30.38 -16.18
C ILE A 154 15.74 -29.67 -17.12
N ASP A 155 14.49 -29.56 -16.71
CA ASP A 155 13.42 -28.86 -17.43
C ASP A 155 12.76 -27.75 -16.61
N THR A 156 13.01 -27.72 -15.30
CA THR A 156 12.38 -26.79 -14.36
C THR A 156 13.45 -26.07 -13.57
N ILE A 157 13.40 -24.74 -13.54
CA ILE A 157 14.28 -23.88 -12.75
C ILE A 157 13.43 -23.16 -11.71
N ILE A 158 13.85 -23.19 -10.45
CA ILE A 158 13.20 -22.46 -9.35
C ILE A 158 14.23 -21.51 -8.73
N ASN A 159 14.08 -20.21 -8.99
CA ASN A 159 14.88 -19.18 -8.34
C ASN A 159 14.27 -18.84 -6.98
N ILE A 160 15.06 -18.95 -5.90
CA ILE A 160 14.65 -18.63 -4.55
C ILE A 160 15.45 -17.41 -4.07
N GLY A 161 14.79 -16.28 -3.91
CA GLY A 161 15.39 -14.99 -3.55
C GLY A 161 14.32 -13.94 -3.30
N ILE A 162 14.63 -12.84 -2.61
CA ILE A 162 13.65 -11.78 -2.31
C ILE A 162 14.20 -10.39 -2.68
N GLY A 163 13.31 -9.45 -3.00
CA GLY A 163 13.66 -8.09 -3.39
C GLY A 163 14.49 -8.07 -4.66
N GLY A 164 15.72 -7.53 -4.59
CA GLY A 164 16.61 -7.40 -5.75
C GLY A 164 17.06 -8.74 -6.34
N SER A 165 17.04 -9.81 -5.54
CA SER A 165 17.35 -11.19 -5.98
C SER A 165 16.15 -11.91 -6.61
N ASP A 166 15.03 -11.21 -6.81
CA ASP A 166 13.78 -11.74 -7.39
C ASP A 166 13.23 -10.85 -8.50
N LEU A 167 12.91 -9.58 -8.18
CA LEU A 167 12.15 -8.70 -9.07
C LEU A 167 12.80 -8.46 -10.43
N GLY A 168 14.13 -8.29 -10.46
CA GLY A 168 14.90 -8.15 -11.70
C GLY A 168 14.79 -9.41 -12.58
N PRO A 169 15.23 -10.58 -12.09
CA PRO A 169 15.08 -11.85 -12.80
C PRO A 169 13.65 -12.17 -13.27
N VAL A 170 12.63 -11.97 -12.41
CA VAL A 170 11.22 -12.16 -12.78
C VAL A 170 10.84 -11.25 -13.95
N MET A 171 11.12 -9.95 -13.83
CA MET A 171 10.74 -8.98 -14.85
C MET A 171 11.43 -9.26 -16.18
N VAL A 172 12.74 -9.53 -16.18
CA VAL A 172 13.50 -9.74 -17.42
C VAL A 172 13.08 -11.01 -18.13
N THR A 173 12.85 -12.11 -17.40
CA THR A 173 12.38 -13.37 -18.01
C THR A 173 10.97 -13.27 -18.57
N GLU A 174 10.06 -12.52 -17.92
CA GLU A 174 8.72 -12.28 -18.44
C GLU A 174 8.75 -11.34 -19.66
N ALA A 175 9.57 -10.28 -19.63
CA ALA A 175 9.75 -9.34 -20.73
C ALA A 175 10.37 -10.00 -21.99
N LEU A 176 11.30 -10.92 -21.79
CA LEU A 176 12.04 -11.62 -22.85
C LEU A 176 11.53 -13.04 -23.11
N LYS A 177 10.32 -13.36 -22.68
CA LYS A 177 9.67 -14.66 -22.91
C LYS A 177 9.69 -15.15 -24.35
N PRO A 178 9.57 -14.30 -25.40
CA PRO A 178 9.73 -14.72 -26.80
C PRO A 178 11.11 -15.33 -27.13
N TYR A 179 12.13 -15.03 -26.33
CA TYR A 179 13.50 -15.53 -26.49
C TYR A 179 13.81 -16.74 -25.59
N GLY A 180 12.83 -17.17 -24.77
CA GLY A 180 12.99 -18.25 -23.81
C GLY A 180 13.13 -19.63 -24.44
N GLN A 181 13.84 -20.52 -23.75
CA GLN A 181 14.01 -21.92 -24.15
C GLN A 181 12.66 -22.66 -24.16
N PRO A 182 12.24 -23.23 -25.30
CA PRO A 182 11.01 -23.99 -25.37
C PRO A 182 11.02 -25.18 -24.38
N GLY A 183 9.93 -25.31 -23.61
CA GLY A 183 9.75 -26.40 -22.65
C GLY A 183 10.46 -26.22 -21.30
N MET A 184 11.28 -25.18 -21.11
CA MET A 184 11.85 -24.86 -19.80
C MET A 184 10.82 -24.11 -18.96
N LYS A 185 10.52 -24.63 -17.77
CA LYS A 185 9.64 -24.00 -16.78
C LYS A 185 10.48 -23.15 -15.83
N LEU A 186 10.01 -21.95 -15.54
CA LEU A 186 10.60 -21.07 -14.53
C LEU A 186 9.61 -20.81 -13.41
N HIS A 187 10.08 -20.91 -12.17
CA HIS A 187 9.38 -20.41 -11.00
C HIS A 187 10.31 -19.46 -10.23
N PHE A 188 9.69 -18.49 -9.58
CA PHE A 188 10.37 -17.51 -8.74
C PHE A 188 9.70 -17.52 -7.39
N VAL A 189 10.42 -17.92 -6.35
CA VAL A 189 9.92 -18.06 -4.98
C VAL A 189 10.60 -17.01 -4.11
N SER A 190 9.82 -16.02 -3.69
CA SER A 190 10.32 -14.89 -2.92
C SER A 190 9.65 -14.70 -1.57
N ASN A 191 8.33 -14.66 -1.55
CA ASN A 191 7.55 -14.54 -0.31
C ASN A 191 7.84 -15.69 0.69
N ILE A 192 7.85 -15.35 1.98
CA ILE A 192 7.92 -16.32 3.10
C ILE A 192 6.57 -16.96 3.42
N ASP A 193 5.48 -16.40 2.86
CA ASP A 193 4.20 -17.10 2.79
C ASP A 193 4.40 -18.47 2.12
N GLY A 194 4.19 -19.54 2.90
CA GLY A 194 4.44 -20.92 2.49
C GLY A 194 3.67 -21.35 1.25
N THR A 195 2.58 -20.65 0.89
CA THR A 195 1.88 -20.88 -0.38
C THR A 195 2.81 -20.74 -1.58
N HIS A 196 3.77 -19.81 -1.55
CA HIS A 196 4.60 -19.51 -2.71
C HIS A 196 5.54 -20.68 -3.08
N ILE A 197 6.26 -21.22 -2.09
CA ILE A 197 7.10 -22.40 -2.30
C ILE A 197 6.25 -23.65 -2.57
N ALA A 198 5.12 -23.81 -1.87
CA ALA A 198 4.24 -24.96 -2.05
C ALA A 198 3.70 -25.07 -3.47
N GLU A 199 3.19 -23.98 -4.06
CA GLU A 199 2.68 -24.00 -5.43
C GLU A 199 3.81 -24.13 -6.49
N ALA A 200 5.01 -23.62 -6.21
CA ALA A 200 6.16 -23.80 -7.11
C ALA A 200 6.63 -25.27 -7.20
N ILE A 201 6.63 -26.00 -6.08
CA ILE A 201 7.12 -27.39 -6.05
C ILE A 201 6.03 -28.44 -6.34
N LYS A 202 4.75 -28.08 -6.24
CA LYS A 202 3.59 -28.99 -6.35
C LYS A 202 3.58 -29.86 -7.61
N ASP A 203 3.80 -29.24 -8.77
CA ASP A 203 3.83 -29.93 -10.08
C ASP A 203 5.27 -30.07 -10.63
N SER A 204 6.27 -29.82 -9.79
CA SER A 204 7.69 -29.95 -10.12
C SER A 204 8.20 -31.37 -9.85
N ASN A 205 9.17 -31.84 -10.64
CA ASN A 205 9.76 -33.16 -10.47
C ASN A 205 11.16 -33.06 -9.83
N PRO A 206 11.41 -33.67 -8.66
CA PRO A 206 12.73 -33.65 -8.01
C PRO A 206 13.87 -34.15 -8.91
N GLU A 207 13.59 -35.01 -9.89
CA GLU A 207 14.59 -35.53 -10.84
C GLU A 207 15.02 -34.52 -11.91
N THR A 208 14.21 -33.49 -12.20
CA THR A 208 14.42 -32.55 -13.31
C THR A 208 14.35 -31.08 -12.91
N THR A 209 14.30 -30.79 -11.61
CA THR A 209 14.21 -29.43 -11.06
C THR A 209 15.55 -28.94 -10.53
N LEU A 210 16.00 -27.77 -10.97
CA LEU A 210 17.19 -27.08 -10.46
C LEU A 210 16.79 -25.86 -9.65
N PHE A 211 17.31 -25.73 -8.44
CA PHE A 211 17.09 -24.62 -7.53
C PHE A 211 18.27 -23.65 -7.57
N LEU A 212 17.99 -22.36 -7.77
CA LEU A 212 18.98 -21.28 -7.68
C LEU A 212 18.72 -20.52 -6.37
N ILE A 213 19.66 -20.57 -5.42
CA ILE A 213 19.52 -19.88 -4.14
C ILE A 213 20.21 -18.51 -4.23
N ALA A 214 19.41 -17.47 -4.39
CA ALA A 214 19.86 -16.11 -4.66
C ALA A 214 19.85 -15.25 -3.39
N SER A 215 21.00 -15.15 -2.72
CA SER A 215 21.17 -14.35 -1.51
C SER A 215 22.63 -13.94 -1.32
N LYS A 216 22.89 -12.62 -1.29
CA LYS A 216 24.24 -12.06 -1.08
C LYS A 216 24.92 -12.60 0.17
N THR A 217 24.21 -12.60 1.30
CA THR A 217 24.73 -13.03 2.60
C THR A 217 24.54 -14.52 2.85
N PHE A 218 23.64 -15.17 2.09
CA PHE A 218 23.15 -16.52 2.33
C PHE A 218 22.50 -16.73 3.71
N THR A 219 22.06 -15.63 4.35
CA THR A 219 21.46 -15.63 5.70
C THR A 219 20.11 -14.90 5.75
N THR A 220 19.61 -14.41 4.61
CA THR A 220 18.29 -13.78 4.52
C THR A 220 17.21 -14.76 4.97
N ALA A 221 16.49 -14.44 6.04
CA ALA A 221 15.60 -15.38 6.73
C ALA A 221 14.58 -16.03 5.78
N GLU A 222 13.92 -15.22 4.96
CA GLU A 222 12.93 -15.67 3.98
C GLU A 222 13.54 -16.63 2.95
N THR A 223 14.65 -16.23 2.34
CA THR A 223 15.36 -17.03 1.33
C THR A 223 15.90 -18.33 1.91
N THR A 224 16.56 -18.30 3.08
CA THR A 224 17.12 -19.50 3.70
C THR A 224 16.03 -20.46 4.17
N THR A 225 14.89 -19.95 4.63
CA THR A 225 13.76 -20.81 5.02
C THR A 225 13.18 -21.52 3.80
N ASN A 226 12.89 -20.78 2.73
CA ASN A 226 12.41 -21.37 1.47
C ASN A 226 13.42 -22.36 0.86
N ALA A 227 14.72 -22.04 0.90
CA ALA A 227 15.77 -22.93 0.42
C ALA A 227 15.83 -24.25 1.21
N ASN A 228 15.68 -24.19 2.53
CA ASN A 228 15.63 -25.39 3.37
C ASN A 228 14.34 -26.21 3.13
N THR A 229 13.20 -25.55 2.93
CA THR A 229 11.95 -26.24 2.52
C THR A 229 12.13 -26.97 1.18
N ALA A 230 12.73 -26.31 0.19
CA ALA A 230 13.03 -26.92 -1.10
C ALA A 230 14.02 -28.10 -0.98
N LYS A 231 15.09 -27.93 -0.17
CA LYS A 231 16.06 -28.99 0.13
C LYS A 231 15.38 -30.20 0.77
N GLN A 232 14.52 -29.99 1.77
CA GLN A 232 13.79 -31.06 2.42
C GLN A 232 12.89 -31.81 1.42
N TRP A 233 12.07 -31.08 0.65
CA TRP A 233 11.21 -31.65 -0.38
C TRP A 233 12.01 -32.48 -1.42
N PHE A 234 13.17 -31.98 -1.84
CA PHE A 234 14.04 -32.71 -2.76
C PHE A 234 14.58 -34.01 -2.14
N LEU A 235 15.08 -33.94 -0.90
CA LEU A 235 15.65 -35.09 -0.19
C LEU A 235 14.60 -36.13 0.23
N GLU A 236 13.33 -35.75 0.34
CA GLU A 236 12.23 -36.72 0.51
C GLU A 236 12.16 -37.74 -0.63
N THR A 237 12.61 -37.36 -1.84
CA THR A 237 12.65 -38.27 -3.00
C THR A 237 14.08 -38.76 -3.28
N ALA A 238 15.06 -37.86 -3.33
CA ALA A 238 16.44 -38.18 -3.70
C ALA A 238 17.19 -38.99 -2.62
N LYS A 239 16.78 -38.89 -1.35
CA LYS A 239 17.31 -39.57 -0.13
C LYS A 239 18.78 -39.33 0.22
N ASP A 240 19.66 -39.07 -0.74
CA ASP A 240 21.09 -38.85 -0.56
C ASP A 240 21.45 -37.37 -0.67
N GLU A 241 22.10 -36.82 0.35
CA GLU A 241 22.57 -35.43 0.37
C GLU A 241 23.63 -35.13 -0.70
N ALA A 242 24.38 -36.14 -1.17
CA ALA A 242 25.32 -35.97 -2.27
C ALA A 242 24.64 -35.49 -3.57
N HIS A 243 23.32 -35.67 -3.71
CA HIS A 243 22.56 -35.21 -4.86
C HIS A 243 22.24 -33.71 -4.84
N ILE A 244 22.46 -33.01 -3.72
CA ILE A 244 22.28 -31.55 -3.62
C ILE A 244 23.14 -30.82 -4.66
N ALA A 245 24.39 -31.27 -4.85
CA ALA A 245 25.33 -30.69 -5.81
C ALA A 245 24.86 -30.75 -7.28
N LYS A 246 23.81 -31.52 -7.60
CA LYS A 246 23.21 -31.59 -8.95
C LYS A 246 21.95 -30.74 -9.12
N HIS A 247 21.36 -30.31 -8.02
CA HIS A 247 20.02 -29.70 -7.99
C HIS A 247 19.98 -28.35 -7.27
N PHE A 248 21.06 -27.91 -6.65
CA PHE A 248 21.15 -26.63 -5.98
C PHE A 248 22.43 -25.91 -6.38
N VAL A 249 22.28 -24.63 -6.75
CA VAL A 249 23.40 -23.71 -6.99
C VAL A 249 23.16 -22.42 -6.21
N ALA A 250 24.23 -21.68 -5.90
CA ALA A 250 24.15 -20.47 -5.08
C ALA A 250 24.59 -19.24 -5.86
N LEU A 251 23.83 -18.15 -5.76
CA LEU A 251 24.22 -16.82 -6.23
C LEU A 251 24.54 -16.01 -4.97
N SER A 252 25.80 -16.03 -4.55
CA SER A 252 26.20 -15.57 -3.22
C SER A 252 27.68 -15.22 -3.12
N THR A 253 28.02 -14.54 -2.03
CA THR A 253 29.40 -14.18 -1.66
C THR A 253 29.92 -14.97 -0.46
N ASN A 254 29.06 -15.78 0.17
CA ASN A 254 29.34 -16.45 1.43
C ASN A 254 29.56 -17.95 1.25
N GLU A 255 30.76 -18.34 0.82
CA GLU A 255 31.12 -19.73 0.56
C GLU A 255 30.91 -20.65 1.77
N ALA A 256 31.15 -20.14 2.99
CA ALA A 256 31.02 -20.93 4.22
C ALA A 256 29.56 -21.38 4.46
N GLU A 257 28.58 -20.49 4.28
CA GLU A 257 27.17 -20.87 4.45
C GLU A 257 26.63 -21.67 3.25
N VAL A 258 27.14 -21.42 2.03
CA VAL A 258 26.80 -22.20 0.83
C VAL A 258 27.24 -23.65 0.95
N THR A 259 28.50 -23.88 1.35
CA THR A 259 29.05 -25.23 1.52
C THR A 259 28.40 -25.96 2.70
N LYS A 260 28.12 -25.25 3.79
CA LYS A 260 27.35 -25.78 4.94
C LYS A 260 25.93 -26.20 4.56
N PHE A 261 25.30 -25.52 3.60
CA PHE A 261 24.00 -25.95 3.05
C PHE A 261 24.11 -27.25 2.24
N GLY A 262 25.30 -27.58 1.71
CA GLY A 262 25.58 -28.77 0.91
C GLY A 262 25.72 -28.51 -0.58
N ILE A 263 25.76 -27.24 -1.01
CA ILE A 263 26.04 -26.85 -2.39
C ILE A 263 27.56 -26.95 -2.61
N ASP A 264 27.97 -27.54 -3.74
CA ASP A 264 29.37 -27.57 -4.16
C ASP A 264 29.88 -26.13 -4.38
N ALA A 265 31.07 -25.80 -3.88
CA ALA A 265 31.67 -24.48 -4.06
C ALA A 265 31.81 -24.11 -5.55
N LYS A 266 31.97 -25.10 -6.44
CA LYS A 266 31.99 -24.89 -7.90
C LYS A 266 30.64 -24.42 -8.46
N ASN A 267 29.55 -24.66 -7.76
CA ASN A 267 28.21 -24.22 -8.13
C ASN A 267 27.83 -22.89 -7.45
N MET A 268 28.82 -22.17 -6.92
CA MET A 268 28.64 -20.82 -6.39
C MET A 268 29.03 -19.78 -7.45
N PHE A 269 28.14 -18.83 -7.68
CA PHE A 269 28.35 -17.70 -8.57
C PHE A 269 28.49 -16.44 -7.72
N GLY A 270 29.73 -15.97 -7.61
CA GLY A 270 30.12 -14.81 -6.82
C GLY A 270 29.67 -13.48 -7.43
N PHE A 271 29.57 -12.45 -6.59
CA PHE A 271 29.44 -11.06 -7.01
C PHE A 271 29.93 -10.13 -5.89
N GLU A 272 30.15 -8.85 -6.18
CA GLU A 272 30.87 -7.98 -5.25
C GLU A 272 29.99 -7.14 -4.33
N SER A 273 30.62 -6.56 -3.29
CA SER A 273 29.93 -5.74 -2.30
C SER A 273 29.30 -4.46 -2.87
N TRP A 274 29.91 -3.89 -3.93
CA TRP A 274 29.44 -2.71 -4.67
C TRP A 274 28.25 -2.98 -5.60
N VAL A 275 27.80 -4.25 -5.70
CA VAL A 275 26.54 -4.62 -6.37
C VAL A 275 25.39 -4.43 -5.39
N GLY A 276 24.61 -3.37 -5.61
CA GLY A 276 23.35 -3.12 -4.91
C GLY A 276 22.26 -4.09 -5.36
N GLY A 277 21.43 -4.59 -4.43
CA GLY A 277 20.43 -5.61 -4.73
C GLY A 277 19.46 -5.23 -5.87
N ARG A 278 18.91 -4.02 -5.82
CA ARG A 278 18.00 -3.48 -6.87
C ARG A 278 18.68 -3.16 -8.21
N TYR A 279 20.01 -3.26 -8.27
CA TYR A 279 20.86 -3.09 -9.46
C TYR A 279 21.60 -4.39 -9.83
N SER A 280 21.13 -5.55 -9.37
CA SER A 280 21.93 -6.79 -9.40
C SER A 280 21.63 -7.74 -10.57
N VAL A 281 20.55 -7.54 -11.34
CA VAL A 281 20.13 -8.46 -12.43
C VAL A 281 21.20 -8.68 -13.49
N TRP A 282 22.16 -7.76 -13.60
CA TRP A 282 23.32 -7.80 -14.50
C TRP A 282 24.41 -8.79 -14.06
N SER A 283 24.43 -9.17 -12.78
CA SER A 283 25.45 -10.03 -12.16
C SER A 283 25.08 -11.52 -12.23
N ALA A 284 25.73 -12.34 -11.39
CA ALA A 284 25.31 -13.71 -11.06
C ALA A 284 23.82 -13.87 -10.77
N ILE A 285 23.16 -12.86 -10.18
CA ILE A 285 21.70 -12.85 -9.95
C ILE A 285 20.90 -13.05 -11.26
N GLY A 286 21.46 -12.65 -12.41
CA GLY A 286 20.90 -12.88 -13.73
C GLY A 286 21.00 -14.32 -14.24
N LEU A 287 21.49 -15.30 -13.46
CA LEU A 287 21.69 -16.67 -13.94
C LEU A 287 20.39 -17.33 -14.43
N SER A 288 19.25 -17.10 -13.76
CA SER A 288 17.95 -17.60 -14.25
C SER A 288 17.57 -17.00 -15.61
N VAL A 289 17.95 -15.75 -15.87
CA VAL A 289 17.75 -15.09 -17.16
C VAL A 289 18.60 -15.80 -18.21
N ALA A 290 19.91 -15.95 -17.98
CA ALA A 290 20.84 -16.62 -18.90
C ALA A 290 20.41 -18.07 -19.20
N LEU A 291 19.98 -18.82 -18.19
CA LEU A 291 19.42 -20.17 -18.35
C LEU A 291 18.21 -20.17 -19.29
N TYR A 292 17.33 -19.19 -19.16
CA TYR A 292 16.09 -19.15 -19.91
C TYR A 292 16.26 -18.66 -21.35
N ILE A 293 16.86 -17.48 -21.54
CA ILE A 293 16.98 -16.86 -22.88
C ILE A 293 18.27 -17.26 -23.61
N GLY A 294 19.19 -17.96 -22.93
CA GLY A 294 20.51 -18.31 -23.46
C GLY A 294 21.53 -17.20 -23.22
N PHE A 295 22.81 -17.58 -23.12
CA PHE A 295 23.85 -16.63 -22.74
C PHE A 295 24.08 -15.55 -23.80
N ASP A 296 23.95 -15.86 -25.09
CA ASP A 296 24.11 -14.86 -26.15
C ASP A 296 23.07 -13.73 -26.05
N ASN A 297 21.82 -14.07 -25.73
CA ASN A 297 20.77 -13.07 -25.47
C ASN A 297 21.02 -12.32 -24.16
N PHE A 298 21.53 -12.99 -23.12
CA PHE A 298 21.94 -12.34 -21.89
C PHE A 298 23.08 -11.33 -22.14
N HIS A 299 24.07 -11.68 -22.94
CA HIS A 299 25.15 -10.79 -23.35
C HIS A 299 24.63 -9.59 -24.17
N GLN A 300 23.66 -9.80 -25.07
CA GLN A 300 22.98 -8.68 -25.77
C GLN A 300 22.24 -7.75 -24.79
N PHE A 301 21.61 -8.32 -23.76
CA PHE A 301 20.98 -7.56 -22.69
C PHE A 301 21.98 -6.69 -21.92
N LEU A 302 23.15 -7.24 -21.56
CA LEU A 302 24.25 -6.45 -20.97
C LEU A 302 24.75 -5.37 -21.94
N ALA A 303 24.92 -5.70 -23.22
CA ALA A 303 25.45 -4.77 -24.22
C ALA A 303 24.52 -3.57 -24.46
N GLY A 304 23.20 -3.77 -24.50
CA GLY A 304 22.24 -2.66 -24.64
C GLY A 304 22.26 -1.73 -23.44
N ALA A 305 22.43 -2.29 -22.24
CA ALA A 305 22.62 -1.53 -21.01
C ALA A 305 23.94 -0.72 -21.04
N HIS A 306 25.04 -1.33 -21.48
CA HIS A 306 26.32 -0.64 -21.70
C HIS A 306 26.22 0.53 -22.68
N ALA A 307 25.46 0.37 -23.76
CA ALA A 307 25.26 1.43 -24.74
C ALA A 307 24.54 2.65 -24.11
N MET A 308 23.58 2.42 -23.21
CA MET A 308 22.92 3.49 -22.46
C MET A 308 23.84 4.10 -21.39
N ASP A 309 24.72 3.32 -20.74
CA ASP A 309 25.77 3.85 -19.85
C ASP A 309 26.68 4.83 -20.59
N LYS A 310 27.16 4.46 -21.78
CA LYS A 310 27.99 5.34 -22.62
C LYS A 310 27.26 6.61 -23.00
N HIS A 311 26.00 6.50 -23.42
CA HIS A 311 25.18 7.67 -23.69
C HIS A 311 25.03 8.57 -22.47
N PHE A 312 24.79 8.02 -21.28
CA PHE A 312 24.69 8.81 -20.05
C PHE A 312 26.01 9.50 -19.68
N ARG A 313 27.15 8.82 -19.87
CA ARG A 313 28.49 9.32 -19.55
C ARG A 313 28.97 10.40 -20.52
N GLU A 314 28.73 10.22 -21.81
CA GLU A 314 29.41 10.98 -22.87
C GLU A 314 28.54 12.09 -23.50
N THR A 315 27.21 12.04 -23.31
CA THR A 315 26.29 13.02 -23.89
C THR A 315 26.09 14.25 -22.98
N PRO A 316 26.20 15.49 -23.51
CA PRO A 316 25.89 16.71 -22.77
C PRO A 316 24.49 16.70 -22.16
N LEU A 317 24.33 17.24 -20.95
CA LEU A 317 23.08 17.16 -20.17
C LEU A 317 21.82 17.60 -20.95
N GLU A 318 21.91 18.63 -21.79
CA GLU A 318 20.80 19.12 -22.64
C GLU A 318 20.34 18.15 -23.76
N GLN A 319 21.13 17.12 -24.03
CA GLN A 319 20.84 16.04 -24.97
C GLN A 319 20.76 14.66 -24.28
N ASN A 320 21.01 14.61 -22.97
CA ASN A 320 21.19 13.39 -22.22
C ASN A 320 19.84 12.84 -21.75
N ILE A 321 19.34 11.84 -22.48
CA ILE A 321 18.03 11.20 -22.29
C ILE A 321 17.70 10.87 -20.81
N PRO A 322 18.48 10.04 -20.08
CA PRO A 322 18.16 9.75 -18.68
C PRO A 322 18.28 10.96 -17.75
N ALA A 323 19.24 11.87 -17.99
CA ALA A 323 19.35 13.09 -17.19
C ALA A 323 18.12 13.99 -17.35
N ILE A 324 17.59 14.14 -18.57
CA ILE A 324 16.35 14.87 -18.85
C ILE A 324 15.16 14.20 -18.15
N GLY A 325 15.09 12.86 -18.17
CA GLY A 325 14.06 12.11 -17.44
C GLY A 325 14.07 12.42 -15.93
N GLY A 326 15.24 12.37 -15.28
CA GLY A 326 15.38 12.72 -13.87
C GLY A 326 15.06 14.20 -13.57
N LEU A 327 15.44 15.11 -14.47
CA LEU A 327 15.11 16.53 -14.35
C LEU A 327 13.62 16.81 -14.46
N LEU A 328 12.89 16.10 -15.33
CA LEU A 328 11.44 16.18 -15.41
C LEU A 328 10.78 15.63 -14.14
N SER A 329 11.30 14.55 -13.57
CA SER A 329 10.82 14.01 -12.29
C SER A 329 10.96 15.04 -11.16
N VAL A 330 12.14 15.66 -11.01
CA VAL A 330 12.36 16.77 -10.05
C VAL A 330 11.43 17.95 -10.33
N TRP A 331 11.24 18.32 -11.61
CA TRP A 331 10.34 19.40 -12.00
C TRP A 331 8.91 19.18 -11.48
N TYR A 332 8.38 17.97 -11.64
CA TYR A 332 7.03 17.67 -11.19
C TYR A 332 6.92 17.42 -9.70
N SER A 333 7.88 16.70 -9.10
CA SER A 333 7.88 16.40 -7.67
C SER A 333 7.94 17.69 -6.84
N ASP A 334 8.96 18.53 -7.10
CA ASP A 334 9.30 19.64 -6.21
C ASP A 334 8.59 20.95 -6.52
N PHE A 335 8.24 21.20 -7.79
CA PHE A 335 7.62 22.47 -8.19
C PHE A 335 6.11 22.34 -8.39
N PHE A 336 5.64 21.23 -8.97
CA PHE A 336 4.21 20.95 -9.12
C PHE A 336 3.60 20.13 -7.97
N GLY A 337 4.42 19.57 -7.07
CA GLY A 337 3.93 18.78 -5.94
C GLY A 337 3.34 17.42 -6.34
N ALA A 338 3.75 16.89 -7.50
CA ALA A 338 3.28 15.58 -7.96
C ALA A 338 3.91 14.47 -7.12
N GLN A 339 3.11 13.83 -6.26
CA GLN A 339 3.59 12.76 -5.36
C GLN A 339 3.72 11.40 -6.04
N THR A 340 3.17 11.24 -7.24
CA THR A 340 3.13 9.95 -7.95
C THR A 340 3.62 10.11 -9.37
N HIS A 341 4.22 9.05 -9.91
CA HIS A 341 4.64 8.96 -11.31
C HIS A 341 4.14 7.63 -11.89
N LEU A 342 3.48 7.69 -13.04
CA LEU A 342 2.91 6.52 -13.69
C LEU A 342 3.87 5.98 -14.74
N VAL A 343 4.13 4.67 -14.74
CA VAL A 343 4.78 3.98 -15.87
C VAL A 343 3.81 2.96 -16.44
N ALA A 344 3.30 3.22 -17.64
CA ALA A 344 2.29 2.37 -18.30
C ALA A 344 2.86 1.76 -19.59
N PRO A 345 3.36 0.52 -19.55
CA PRO A 345 3.78 -0.17 -20.76
C PRO A 345 2.56 -0.62 -21.58
N PHE A 346 2.51 -0.24 -22.85
CA PHE A 346 1.62 -0.82 -23.85
C PHE A 346 2.28 -2.08 -24.43
N ASP A 347 2.64 -3.00 -23.54
CA ASP A 347 3.26 -4.29 -23.84
C ASP A 347 2.95 -5.25 -22.68
N GLN A 348 2.40 -6.43 -23.00
CA GLN A 348 1.98 -7.40 -21.99
C GLN A 348 3.16 -8.17 -21.38
N TYR A 349 4.27 -8.35 -22.09
CA TYR A 349 5.47 -8.97 -21.54
C TYR A 349 6.14 -8.06 -20.50
N LEU A 350 5.97 -6.74 -20.62
CA LEU A 350 6.44 -5.76 -19.63
C LEU A 350 5.54 -5.61 -18.38
N HIS A 351 4.64 -6.56 -18.09
CA HIS A 351 3.71 -6.45 -16.94
C HIS A 351 4.36 -6.31 -15.57
N ARG A 352 5.58 -6.83 -15.39
CA ARG A 352 6.36 -6.66 -14.15
C ARG A 352 7.29 -5.46 -14.17
N PHE A 353 7.36 -4.71 -15.27
CA PHE A 353 8.24 -3.56 -15.40
C PHE A 353 7.92 -2.46 -14.37
N PRO A 354 6.65 -2.05 -14.15
CA PRO A 354 6.34 -1.07 -13.10
C PRO A 354 6.73 -1.55 -11.69
N ALA A 355 6.50 -2.83 -11.37
CA ALA A 355 6.84 -3.40 -10.06
C ALA A 355 8.35 -3.50 -9.84
N TYR A 356 9.14 -3.75 -10.88
CA TYR A 356 10.60 -3.66 -10.81
C TYR A 356 11.06 -2.22 -10.55
N LEU A 357 10.48 -1.25 -11.27
CA LEU A 357 10.82 0.17 -11.10
C LEU A 357 10.43 0.74 -9.73
N GLN A 358 9.36 0.22 -9.12
CA GLN A 358 9.00 0.55 -7.73
C GLN A 358 10.16 0.32 -6.78
N GLN A 359 10.80 -0.85 -6.85
CA GLN A 359 11.98 -1.10 -6.02
C GLN A 359 13.14 -0.20 -6.44
N LEU A 360 13.44 -0.11 -7.75
CA LEU A 360 14.56 0.67 -8.26
C LEU A 360 14.52 2.12 -7.78
N SER A 361 13.40 2.82 -7.97
CA SER A 361 13.30 4.24 -7.63
C SER A 361 12.96 4.46 -6.16
N MET A 362 11.93 3.80 -5.61
CA MET A 362 11.42 4.14 -4.27
C MET A 362 12.38 3.69 -3.17
N GLU A 363 13.05 2.55 -3.31
CA GLU A 363 14.08 2.12 -2.34
C GLU A 363 15.37 2.95 -2.47
N SER A 364 15.67 3.45 -3.67
CA SER A 364 16.81 4.36 -3.88
C SER A 364 16.57 5.75 -3.31
N ASN A 365 15.48 6.39 -3.73
CA ASN A 365 15.25 7.83 -3.56
C ASN A 365 14.14 8.18 -2.55
N GLY A 366 13.48 7.19 -1.93
CA GLY A 366 12.58 7.38 -0.79
C GLY A 366 13.36 7.73 0.49
N LYS A 367 14.09 8.85 0.46
CA LYS A 367 15.04 9.27 1.50
C LYS A 367 14.69 10.66 2.03
N ALA A 368 15.09 10.92 3.26
CA ALA A 368 14.83 12.19 3.95
C ALA A 368 16.09 12.88 4.47
N ILE A 369 17.27 12.25 4.32
CA ILE A 369 18.55 12.75 4.83
C ILE A 369 19.51 12.98 3.66
N THR A 370 20.12 14.16 3.63
CA THR A 370 21.09 14.55 2.61
C THR A 370 22.48 13.96 2.89
N ARG A 371 23.42 14.07 1.93
CA ARG A 371 24.82 13.67 2.11
C ARG A 371 25.57 14.46 3.17
N SER A 372 25.08 15.66 3.52
CA SER A 372 25.59 16.46 4.65
C SER A 372 25.02 16.02 6.01
N GLY A 373 24.07 15.09 6.04
CA GLY A 373 23.44 14.60 7.27
C GLY A 373 22.26 15.45 7.75
N GLU A 374 21.76 16.38 6.93
CA GLU A 374 20.59 17.20 7.26
C GLU A 374 19.30 16.59 6.73
N TYR A 375 18.18 16.88 7.41
CA TYR A 375 16.86 16.58 6.83
C TYR A 375 16.57 17.46 5.63
N VAL A 376 16.00 16.87 4.58
CA VAL A 376 15.56 17.60 3.38
C VAL A 376 14.42 18.57 3.71
N LYS A 377 14.39 19.71 3.01
CA LYS A 377 13.32 20.74 3.11
C LYS A 377 12.43 20.80 1.86
N TYR A 378 12.43 19.72 1.10
CA TYR A 378 11.78 19.53 -0.19
C TYR A 378 11.36 18.05 -0.30
N THR A 379 10.68 17.69 -1.38
CA THR A 379 10.26 16.30 -1.64
C THR A 379 11.37 15.49 -2.28
N THR A 380 11.31 14.17 -2.20
CA THR A 380 12.28 13.28 -2.86
C THR A 380 11.55 12.29 -3.78
N GLY A 381 11.94 11.01 -3.80
CA GLY A 381 11.45 10.03 -4.77
C GLY A 381 9.91 9.94 -4.80
N PRO A 382 9.28 10.02 -5.99
CA PRO A 382 7.83 9.88 -6.11
C PRO A 382 7.38 8.43 -5.89
N ILE A 383 6.10 8.24 -5.61
CA ILE A 383 5.49 6.90 -5.61
C ILE A 383 5.29 6.46 -7.06
N LEU A 384 6.08 5.47 -7.49
CA LEU A 384 5.90 4.84 -8.79
C LEU A 384 4.78 3.80 -8.75
N PHE A 385 3.93 3.82 -9.77
CA PHE A 385 2.91 2.80 -9.97
C PHE A 385 2.63 2.60 -11.46
N GLY A 386 1.97 1.50 -11.80
CA GLY A 386 1.56 1.23 -13.17
C GLY A 386 1.14 -0.20 -13.42
N GLU A 387 0.46 -0.38 -14.54
CA GLU A 387 0.00 -1.67 -15.09
C GLU A 387 0.06 -1.59 -16.62
N PRO A 388 0.14 -2.73 -17.33
CA PRO A 388 0.05 -2.73 -18.78
C PRO A 388 -1.21 -2.04 -19.30
N ALA A 389 -1.03 -1.24 -20.34
CA ALA A 389 -2.12 -0.76 -21.16
C ALA A 389 -2.38 -1.73 -22.33
N THR A 390 -3.62 -1.94 -22.75
CA THR A 390 -4.80 -1.10 -22.47
C THR A 390 -5.55 -1.42 -21.18
N ASN A 391 -5.18 -2.44 -20.41
CA ASN A 391 -5.88 -2.83 -19.17
C ASN A 391 -5.96 -1.67 -18.17
N ALA A 392 -4.88 -0.91 -17.99
CA ALA A 392 -4.85 0.30 -17.17
C ALA A 392 -5.91 1.35 -17.56
N GLN A 393 -6.29 1.41 -18.85
CA GLN A 393 -7.33 2.31 -19.35
C GLN A 393 -8.71 1.98 -18.78
N HIS A 394 -8.92 0.69 -18.47
CA HIS A 394 -10.17 0.15 -17.93
C HIS A 394 -10.12 -0.06 -16.41
N SER A 395 -9.11 0.50 -15.73
CA SER A 395 -9.01 0.47 -14.27
C SER A 395 -8.89 1.89 -13.70
N PHE A 396 -7.70 2.48 -13.70
CA PHE A 396 -7.42 3.72 -12.99
C PHE A 396 -7.24 4.94 -13.90
N PHE A 397 -7.29 4.80 -15.23
CA PHE A 397 -7.20 5.96 -16.12
C PHE A 397 -8.38 6.94 -15.97
N GLN A 398 -9.51 6.52 -15.40
CA GLN A 398 -10.56 7.44 -14.96
C GLN A 398 -10.00 8.52 -14.02
N LEU A 399 -9.22 8.10 -13.00
CA LEU A 399 -8.55 9.02 -12.08
C LEU A 399 -7.48 9.82 -12.82
N LEU A 400 -6.73 9.19 -13.73
CA LEU A 400 -5.71 9.86 -14.52
C LEU A 400 -6.30 11.01 -15.34
N HIS A 401 -7.49 10.86 -15.93
CA HIS A 401 -8.13 11.86 -16.80
C HIS A 401 -8.94 12.91 -16.05
N GLN A 402 -9.80 12.48 -15.11
CA GLN A 402 -10.79 13.35 -14.46
C GLN A 402 -10.61 13.46 -12.94
N GLY A 403 -9.62 12.78 -12.37
CA GLY A 403 -9.27 12.93 -10.96
C GLY A 403 -8.59 14.27 -10.65
N THR A 404 -8.45 14.56 -9.36
CA THR A 404 -7.89 15.83 -8.86
C THR A 404 -6.37 15.83 -8.69
N LYS A 405 -5.70 14.74 -9.08
CA LYS A 405 -4.25 14.57 -8.96
C LYS A 405 -3.56 14.89 -10.28
N LEU A 406 -2.43 15.58 -10.20
CA LEU A 406 -1.47 15.67 -11.30
C LEU A 406 -0.57 14.44 -11.23
N ILE A 407 -0.51 13.68 -12.31
CA ILE A 407 0.25 12.44 -12.40
C ILE A 407 1.05 12.49 -13.71
N PRO A 408 2.33 12.86 -13.67
CA PRO A 408 3.24 12.64 -14.79
C PRO A 408 3.28 11.17 -15.17
N ALA A 409 3.28 10.87 -16.46
CA ALA A 409 3.17 9.50 -16.95
C ALA A 409 4.14 9.20 -18.10
N ASP A 410 4.86 8.09 -17.98
CA ASP A 410 5.64 7.49 -19.07
C ASP A 410 4.82 6.38 -19.73
N PHE A 411 4.56 6.53 -21.03
CA PHE A 411 3.96 5.48 -21.84
C PHE A 411 5.06 4.81 -22.66
N ILE A 412 5.15 3.49 -22.61
CA ILE A 412 6.20 2.71 -23.27
C ILE A 412 5.57 1.78 -24.30
N MET A 413 6.04 1.77 -25.54
CA MET A 413 5.58 0.86 -26.59
C MET A 413 6.73 0.41 -27.48
N ALA A 414 6.64 -0.80 -28.04
CA ALA A 414 7.40 -1.20 -29.22
C ALA A 414 6.54 -1.06 -30.49
N ALA A 415 7.12 -0.57 -31.59
CA ALA A 415 6.43 -0.49 -32.88
C ALA A 415 6.10 -1.88 -33.45
N GLU A 416 7.03 -2.82 -33.30
CA GLU A 416 6.90 -4.22 -33.74
C GLU A 416 6.49 -5.13 -32.59
N SER A 417 5.41 -5.88 -32.79
CA SER A 417 5.01 -6.95 -31.87
C SER A 417 5.85 -8.21 -32.09
N HIS A 418 6.16 -8.91 -31.00
CA HIS A 418 6.63 -10.30 -31.07
C HIS A 418 5.57 -11.27 -31.59
N ASN A 419 4.30 -10.89 -31.50
CA ASN A 419 3.15 -11.72 -31.90
C ASN A 419 2.30 -10.96 -32.93
N PRO A 420 2.64 -10.98 -34.23
CA PRO A 420 1.93 -10.25 -35.29
C PRO A 420 0.59 -10.90 -35.68
N VAL A 421 -0.26 -11.16 -34.69
CA VAL A 421 -1.58 -11.80 -34.84
C VAL A 421 -2.45 -11.00 -35.81
N GLU A 422 -3.15 -11.71 -36.69
CA GLU A 422 -4.01 -11.14 -37.74
C GLU A 422 -3.26 -10.09 -38.60
N GLY A 423 -2.01 -10.37 -38.98
CA GLY A 423 -1.19 -9.46 -39.78
C GLY A 423 -0.92 -8.13 -39.05
N GLY A 424 -0.73 -8.17 -37.73
CA GLY A 424 -0.45 -7.01 -36.89
C GLY A 424 -1.66 -6.12 -36.58
N LYS A 425 -2.89 -6.60 -36.79
CA LYS A 425 -4.11 -5.83 -36.46
C LYS A 425 -4.15 -5.44 -34.97
N HIS A 426 -3.82 -6.38 -34.09
CA HIS A 426 -3.74 -6.13 -32.65
C HIS A 426 -2.71 -5.05 -32.33
N GLN A 427 -1.53 -5.10 -32.97
CA GLN A 427 -0.49 -4.09 -32.77
C GLN A 427 -0.94 -2.70 -33.22
N ARG A 428 -1.65 -2.58 -34.35
CA ARG A 428 -2.21 -1.30 -34.81
C ARG A 428 -3.27 -0.75 -33.85
N MET A 429 -4.12 -1.61 -33.29
CA MET A 429 -5.10 -1.21 -32.27
C MET A 429 -4.43 -0.79 -30.96
N LEU A 430 -3.36 -1.47 -30.56
CA LEU A 430 -2.59 -1.10 -29.38
C LEU A 430 -1.92 0.27 -29.60
N ALA A 431 -1.29 0.47 -30.76
CA ALA A 431 -0.67 1.73 -31.15
C ALA A 431 -1.66 2.89 -31.22
N SER A 432 -2.88 2.68 -31.75
CA SER A 432 -3.91 3.73 -31.75
C SER A 432 -4.27 4.15 -30.34
N ASN A 433 -4.32 3.22 -29.39
CA ASN A 433 -4.59 3.51 -27.99
C ASN A 433 -3.42 4.23 -27.29
N PHE A 434 -2.18 3.83 -27.57
CA PHE A 434 -0.97 4.51 -27.07
C PHE A 434 -0.95 5.99 -27.47
N LEU A 435 -1.15 6.24 -28.76
CA LEU A 435 -1.18 7.59 -29.32
C LEU A 435 -2.37 8.39 -28.76
N ALA A 436 -3.59 7.84 -28.85
CA ALA A 436 -4.81 8.52 -28.44
C ALA A 436 -4.84 8.86 -26.95
N GLN A 437 -4.30 8.01 -26.07
CA GLN A 437 -4.29 8.32 -24.63
C GLN A 437 -3.34 9.48 -24.32
N SER A 438 -2.14 9.52 -24.92
CA SER A 438 -1.22 10.65 -24.73
C SER A 438 -1.79 11.96 -25.27
N GLU A 439 -2.50 11.90 -26.40
CA GLU A 439 -3.18 13.05 -27.00
C GLU A 439 -4.36 13.51 -26.14
N ALA A 440 -5.24 12.59 -25.71
CA ALA A 440 -6.40 12.90 -24.88
C ALA A 440 -6.01 13.57 -23.55
N LEU A 441 -4.93 13.09 -22.91
CA LEU A 441 -4.37 13.71 -21.70
C LEU A 441 -3.90 15.14 -21.95
N MET A 442 -3.37 15.43 -23.13
CA MET A 442 -2.94 16.78 -23.52
C MET A 442 -4.13 17.69 -23.86
N VAL A 443 -5.04 17.26 -24.74
CA VAL A 443 -6.05 18.15 -25.35
C VAL A 443 -7.34 18.28 -24.55
N GLY A 444 -7.72 17.24 -23.79
CA GLY A 444 -9.00 17.21 -23.09
C GLY A 444 -10.20 17.26 -24.04
N LYS A 445 -11.33 17.72 -23.51
CA LYS A 445 -12.60 17.94 -24.23
C LYS A 445 -13.38 19.03 -23.51
N THR A 446 -13.64 20.15 -24.18
CA THR A 446 -14.27 21.32 -23.55
C THR A 446 -15.78 21.14 -23.35
N PRO A 447 -16.42 21.93 -22.46
CA PRO A 447 -17.87 21.92 -22.31
C PRO A 447 -18.63 22.20 -23.62
N GLU A 448 -18.08 23.04 -24.49
CA GLU A 448 -18.67 23.39 -25.80
C GLU A 448 -18.63 22.21 -26.75
N GLU A 449 -17.51 21.49 -26.82
CA GLU A 449 -17.36 20.27 -27.62
C GLU A 449 -18.34 19.19 -27.12
N VAL A 450 -18.44 19.01 -25.80
CA VAL A 450 -19.40 18.07 -25.17
C VAL A 450 -20.86 18.44 -25.49
N LYS A 451 -21.22 19.73 -25.47
CA LYS A 451 -22.56 20.20 -25.87
C LYS A 451 -22.81 19.94 -27.36
N ALA A 452 -21.83 20.18 -28.21
CA ALA A 452 -21.92 19.94 -29.65
C ALA A 452 -22.10 18.45 -29.98
N GLU A 453 -21.59 17.54 -29.15
CA GLU A 453 -21.84 16.09 -29.23
C GLU A 453 -23.27 15.69 -28.80
N GLY A 454 -24.11 16.64 -28.38
CA GLY A 454 -25.49 16.39 -27.97
C GLY A 454 -25.63 15.89 -26.53
N ALA A 455 -24.65 16.15 -25.67
CA ALA A 455 -24.76 15.79 -24.26
C ALA A 455 -25.88 16.61 -23.57
N PRO A 456 -26.74 15.96 -22.75
CA PRO A 456 -27.65 16.65 -21.86
C PRO A 456 -26.94 17.66 -20.95
N ALA A 457 -27.58 18.79 -20.65
CA ALA A 457 -26.97 19.89 -19.91
C ALA A 457 -26.40 19.46 -18.54
N ASP A 458 -27.10 18.57 -17.83
CA ASP A 458 -26.70 17.97 -16.55
C ASP A 458 -25.43 17.12 -16.65
N LEU A 459 -25.10 16.61 -17.84
CA LEU A 459 -23.92 15.76 -18.06
C LEU A 459 -22.71 16.50 -18.62
N VAL A 460 -22.84 17.77 -18.99
CA VAL A 460 -21.76 18.48 -19.66
C VAL A 460 -20.51 18.51 -18.79
N SER A 461 -20.65 18.83 -17.49
CA SER A 461 -19.55 18.84 -16.53
C SER A 461 -18.91 17.46 -16.37
N HIS A 462 -19.72 16.40 -16.26
CA HIS A 462 -19.26 15.02 -16.11
C HIS A 462 -18.52 14.47 -17.34
N LYS A 463 -18.86 14.96 -18.53
CA LYS A 463 -18.25 14.55 -19.81
C LYS A 463 -17.13 15.48 -20.28
N THR A 464 -16.86 16.55 -19.53
CA THR A 464 -15.74 17.46 -19.79
C THR A 464 -14.44 16.81 -19.32
N PHE A 465 -13.40 16.92 -20.14
CA PHE A 465 -12.04 16.49 -19.82
C PHE A 465 -11.16 17.73 -19.80
N LEU A 466 -10.54 18.03 -18.66
CA LEU A 466 -9.73 19.25 -18.52
C LEU A 466 -8.46 19.23 -19.40
N GLY A 467 -8.00 18.04 -19.81
CA GLY A 467 -6.76 17.88 -20.55
C GLY A 467 -5.57 18.40 -19.75
N ASN A 468 -4.56 18.92 -20.46
CA ASN A 468 -3.37 19.54 -19.89
C ASN A 468 -2.65 18.64 -18.86
N ARG A 469 -2.53 17.34 -19.13
CA ARG A 469 -1.84 16.37 -18.27
C ARG A 469 -0.57 15.87 -18.95
N PRO A 470 0.59 15.92 -18.27
CA PRO A 470 1.86 15.69 -18.91
C PRO A 470 2.14 14.21 -19.16
N THR A 471 2.71 13.91 -20.32
CA THR A 471 3.15 12.56 -20.69
C THR A 471 4.50 12.58 -21.38
N THR A 472 5.30 11.53 -21.15
CA THR A 472 6.46 11.17 -21.96
C THR A 472 6.13 9.90 -22.73
N SER A 473 6.30 9.92 -24.05
CA SER A 473 6.06 8.76 -24.92
C SER A 473 7.40 8.15 -25.32
N ILE A 474 7.63 6.91 -24.90
CA ILE A 474 8.84 6.13 -25.19
C ILE A 474 8.47 5.05 -26.22
N LEU A 475 8.98 5.18 -27.44
CA LEU A 475 8.69 4.29 -28.56
C LEU A 475 9.97 3.59 -29.02
N ALA A 476 10.08 2.30 -28.72
CA ALA A 476 11.14 1.44 -29.24
C ALA A 476 10.74 0.79 -30.57
N GLN A 477 11.70 0.32 -31.35
CA GLN A 477 11.40 -0.50 -32.53
C GLN A 477 10.78 -1.85 -32.13
N LYS A 478 11.44 -2.58 -31.23
CA LYS A 478 11.04 -3.90 -30.72
C LYS A 478 11.68 -4.13 -29.35
N ILE A 479 11.00 -4.84 -28.45
CA ILE A 479 11.58 -5.23 -27.15
C ILE A 479 12.53 -6.42 -27.37
N THR A 480 13.77 -6.16 -27.75
CA THR A 480 14.87 -7.14 -27.80
C THR A 480 15.59 -7.22 -26.45
N PRO A 481 16.46 -8.21 -26.20
CA PRO A 481 17.29 -8.22 -25.00
C PRO A 481 18.09 -6.90 -24.87
N SER A 482 18.68 -6.42 -25.96
CA SER A 482 19.42 -5.16 -25.98
C SER A 482 18.52 -3.95 -25.66
N THR A 483 17.35 -3.82 -26.32
CA THR A 483 16.38 -2.76 -26.03
C THR A 483 15.95 -2.75 -24.56
N LEU A 484 15.65 -3.92 -24.00
CA LEU A 484 15.26 -4.01 -22.59
C LEU A 484 16.40 -3.59 -21.66
N GLY A 485 17.64 -3.99 -21.95
CA GLY A 485 18.82 -3.57 -21.21
C GLY A 485 18.99 -2.04 -21.21
N ALA A 486 18.82 -1.41 -22.36
CA ALA A 486 18.85 0.05 -22.50
C ALA A 486 17.71 0.74 -21.72
N LEU A 487 16.48 0.20 -21.76
CA LEU A 487 15.32 0.77 -21.06
C LEU A 487 15.46 0.69 -19.52
N ILE A 488 15.96 -0.43 -18.98
CA ILE A 488 16.22 -0.53 -17.54
C ILE A 488 17.28 0.50 -17.14
N THR A 489 18.38 0.56 -17.90
CA THR A 489 19.52 1.45 -17.61
C THR A 489 19.13 2.93 -17.72
N TYR A 490 18.19 3.27 -18.61
CA TYR A 490 17.58 4.60 -18.65
C TYR A 490 16.97 4.97 -17.29
N TYR A 491 16.18 4.08 -16.68
CA TYR A 491 15.55 4.34 -15.38
C TYR A 491 16.53 4.29 -14.19
N GLU A 492 17.60 3.48 -14.27
CA GLU A 492 18.68 3.52 -13.29
C GLU A 492 19.35 4.91 -13.26
N HIS A 493 19.63 5.47 -14.44
CA HIS A 493 20.27 6.79 -14.54
C HIS A 493 19.30 7.97 -14.32
N VAL A 494 17.99 7.79 -14.57
CA VAL A 494 16.94 8.71 -14.08
C VAL A 494 16.99 8.79 -12.56
N THR A 495 16.97 7.63 -11.89
CA THR A 495 17.02 7.50 -10.43
C THR A 495 18.33 8.09 -9.87
N PHE A 496 19.46 7.88 -10.54
CA PHE A 496 20.72 8.52 -10.19
C PHE A 496 20.64 10.05 -10.25
N THR A 497 20.09 10.59 -11.35
CA THR A 497 20.03 12.05 -11.60
C THR A 497 19.16 12.74 -10.54
N GLU A 498 18.01 12.16 -10.23
CA GLU A 498 17.14 12.58 -9.13
C GLU A 498 17.90 12.66 -7.79
N GLY A 499 18.56 11.57 -7.39
CA GLY A 499 19.27 11.49 -6.12
C GLY A 499 20.46 12.44 -6.02
N ALA A 500 21.13 12.71 -7.15
CA ALA A 500 22.19 13.71 -7.25
C ALA A 500 21.67 15.12 -6.96
N ILE A 501 20.54 15.50 -7.57
CA ILE A 501 19.92 16.82 -7.37
C ILE A 501 19.42 16.99 -5.94
N TRP A 502 18.73 15.97 -5.40
CA TRP A 502 18.25 15.97 -4.03
C TRP A 502 19.36 15.80 -2.99
N ASN A 503 20.62 15.65 -3.42
CA ASN A 503 21.76 15.46 -2.53
C ASN A 503 21.52 14.34 -1.49
N ILE A 504 20.97 13.20 -1.92
CA ILE A 504 20.70 12.03 -1.07
C ILE A 504 21.61 10.84 -1.45
N ASN A 505 21.55 9.77 -0.66
CA ASN A 505 22.17 8.50 -1.02
C ASN A 505 21.17 7.57 -1.72
N SER A 506 21.29 7.39 -3.03
CA SER A 506 20.44 6.48 -3.80
C SER A 506 20.77 5.00 -3.62
N PHE A 507 21.83 4.66 -2.87
CA PHE A 507 22.43 3.32 -2.91
C PHE A 507 22.38 2.55 -1.58
N ASP A 508 22.02 3.21 -0.48
CA ASP A 508 21.71 2.56 0.79
C ASP A 508 20.20 2.25 0.95
N GLN A 509 19.83 1.60 2.06
CA GLN A 509 18.43 1.28 2.40
C GLN A 509 18.19 1.11 3.91
N TRP A 510 18.71 1.99 4.76
CA TRP A 510 18.58 1.88 6.23
C TRP A 510 17.13 1.77 6.75
N GLY A 511 16.15 2.27 5.98
CA GLY A 511 14.73 2.23 6.34
C GLY A 511 14.14 0.83 6.53
N VAL A 512 14.80 -0.24 6.06
CA VAL A 512 14.28 -1.62 6.19
C VAL A 512 14.66 -2.31 7.51
N GLU A 513 15.56 -1.74 8.30
CA GLU A 513 16.16 -2.42 9.45
C GLU A 513 15.23 -2.56 10.65
N LEU A 514 14.49 -1.50 10.98
CA LEU A 514 13.60 -1.49 12.15
C LEU A 514 12.56 -2.62 12.08
N GLY A 515 11.94 -2.79 10.91
CA GLY A 515 10.98 -3.87 10.67
C GLY A 515 11.59 -5.25 10.87
N LYS A 516 12.82 -5.49 10.38
CA LYS A 516 13.53 -6.77 10.54
C LYS A 516 13.83 -7.09 12.01
N VAL A 517 14.28 -6.10 12.78
CA VAL A 517 14.57 -6.28 14.21
C VAL A 517 13.31 -6.61 15.00
N LEU A 518 12.23 -5.86 14.76
CA LEU A 518 10.94 -6.07 15.43
C LEU A 518 10.33 -7.43 15.06
N ALA A 519 10.35 -7.80 13.77
CA ALA A 519 9.84 -9.08 13.30
C ALA A 519 10.56 -10.26 13.96
N LYS A 520 11.89 -10.21 14.11
CA LYS A 520 12.66 -11.27 14.79
C LYS A 520 12.27 -11.43 16.26
N LYS A 521 12.00 -10.31 16.96
CA LYS A 521 11.52 -10.34 18.35
C LYS A 521 10.13 -10.98 18.42
N ILE A 522 9.20 -10.52 17.58
CA ILE A 522 7.81 -11.00 17.54
C ILE A 522 7.75 -12.48 17.14
N GLN A 523 8.55 -12.92 16.17
CA GLN A 523 8.63 -14.32 15.76
C GLN A 523 9.00 -15.22 16.95
N LYS A 524 10.04 -14.86 17.71
CA LYS A 524 10.42 -15.61 18.90
C LYS A 524 9.27 -15.69 19.91
N GLU A 525 8.55 -14.58 20.12
CA GLU A 525 7.41 -14.56 21.02
C GLU A 525 6.25 -15.44 20.52
N LEU A 526 6.02 -15.54 19.22
CA LEU A 526 5.03 -16.44 18.62
C LEU A 526 5.39 -17.92 18.78
N GLU A 527 6.69 -18.24 18.82
CA GLU A 527 7.22 -19.60 19.01
C GLU A 527 7.31 -20.03 20.48
N THR A 528 7.20 -19.09 21.42
CA THR A 528 7.28 -19.37 22.87
C THR A 528 5.92 -19.24 23.56
N ASP A 529 5.72 -20.02 24.63
CA ASP A 529 4.57 -19.87 25.52
C ASP A 529 4.59 -18.52 26.25
N GLY A 530 3.41 -17.95 26.52
CA GLY A 530 3.23 -16.67 27.22
C GLY A 530 2.63 -15.55 26.34
N GLU A 531 2.29 -14.43 26.96
CA GLU A 531 1.61 -13.30 26.30
C GLU A 531 2.54 -12.40 25.45
N GLY A 532 3.86 -12.62 25.54
CA GLY A 532 4.85 -11.66 25.04
C GLY A 532 4.92 -10.41 25.92
N GLY A 533 5.73 -9.42 25.55
CA GLY A 533 5.82 -8.19 26.35
C GLY A 533 6.67 -7.07 25.77
N GLY A 534 6.38 -5.85 26.24
CA GLY A 534 7.12 -4.64 25.86
C GLY A 534 6.80 -4.14 24.46
N HIS A 535 5.58 -4.36 23.98
CA HIS A 535 5.03 -3.74 22.78
C HIS A 535 3.86 -2.82 23.13
N ASP A 536 3.39 -2.04 22.17
CA ASP A 536 2.16 -1.26 22.33
C ASP A 536 0.93 -2.18 22.45
N ALA A 537 -0.19 -1.61 22.89
CA ALA A 537 -1.42 -2.36 23.12
C ALA A 537 -1.99 -3.03 21.86
N SER A 538 -1.77 -2.43 20.68
CA SER A 538 -2.23 -3.01 19.41
C SER A 538 -1.43 -4.25 19.06
N THR A 539 -0.09 -4.15 19.03
CA THR A 539 0.79 -5.28 18.73
C THR A 539 0.58 -6.42 19.73
N SER A 540 0.46 -6.11 21.03
CA SER A 540 0.22 -7.11 22.07
C SER A 540 -1.14 -7.81 21.89
N GLY A 541 -2.20 -7.03 21.64
CA GLY A 541 -3.53 -7.58 21.38
C GLY A 541 -3.59 -8.46 20.12
N LEU A 542 -2.89 -8.05 19.05
CA LEU A 542 -2.79 -8.83 17.81
C LEU A 542 -2.02 -10.14 18.00
N LEU A 543 -0.93 -10.12 18.78
CA LEU A 543 -0.15 -11.32 19.10
C LEU A 543 -1.00 -12.34 19.87
N LEU A 544 -1.73 -11.89 20.90
CA LEU A 544 -2.66 -12.73 21.65
C LEU A 544 -3.78 -13.27 20.76
N ALA A 545 -4.39 -12.41 19.94
CA ALA A 545 -5.44 -12.82 19.01
C ALA A 545 -4.93 -13.85 17.99
N PHE A 546 -3.70 -13.69 17.48
CA PHE A 546 -3.08 -14.65 16.57
C PHE A 546 -2.84 -15.99 17.27
N LYS A 547 -2.21 -16.00 18.45
CA LYS A 547 -1.95 -17.25 19.21
C LYS A 547 -3.24 -18.01 19.53
N ALA A 548 -4.30 -17.30 19.91
CA ALA A 548 -5.60 -17.88 20.17
C ALA A 548 -6.22 -18.51 18.91
N LYS A 549 -6.16 -17.83 17.75
CA LYS A 549 -6.72 -18.32 16.48
C LYS A 549 -5.91 -19.45 15.86
N ALA A 550 -4.59 -19.42 16.02
CA ALA A 550 -3.67 -20.42 15.46
C ALA A 550 -3.57 -21.69 16.32
N ASN A 551 -4.32 -21.78 17.43
CA ASN A 551 -4.19 -22.85 18.44
C ASN A 551 -2.76 -23.02 18.97
N LEU A 552 -1.92 -21.99 18.86
CA LEU A 552 -0.59 -21.96 19.48
C LEU A 552 -0.69 -21.76 20.99
N ALA A 553 -1.88 -21.40 21.50
CA ALA A 553 -2.24 -21.46 22.90
C ALA A 553 -2.49 -22.90 23.38
N ALA A 554 -1.56 -23.82 23.13
CA ALA A 554 -1.56 -25.16 23.72
C ALA A 554 -0.50 -25.22 24.81
N VAL A 555 -0.80 -24.63 25.98
CA VAL A 555 -0.27 -24.90 27.36
C VAL A 555 -0.62 -23.79 28.37
N ALA A 556 -1.21 -22.65 27.97
CA ALA A 556 -1.65 -21.61 28.92
C ALA A 556 -3.12 -21.71 29.37
N LEU A 557 -3.89 -22.73 28.93
CA LEU A 557 -5.31 -22.90 29.31
C LEU A 557 -5.53 -23.74 30.57
N LEU A 558 -4.47 -24.17 31.26
CA LEU A 558 -4.55 -24.88 32.56
C LEU A 558 -4.08 -24.06 33.76
N SER A 559 -3.58 -22.83 33.56
CA SER A 559 -3.13 -21.96 34.66
C SER A 559 -4.15 -20.90 35.10
N ILE A 560 -5.30 -20.79 34.41
CA ILE A 560 -6.41 -19.90 34.83
C ILE A 560 -7.47 -20.67 35.66
N ALA A 561 -7.29 -21.98 35.88
CA ALA A 561 -8.22 -22.80 36.69
C ALA A 561 -7.74 -23.10 38.13
N GLY A 562 -6.58 -22.58 38.56
CA GLY A 562 -5.94 -22.96 39.83
C GLY A 562 -5.87 -21.89 40.93
N ALA A 563 -6.27 -20.64 40.67
CA ALA A 563 -6.14 -19.54 41.62
C ALA A 563 -7.46 -19.07 42.24
N LEU A 564 -8.49 -19.92 42.25
CA LEU A 564 -9.77 -19.65 42.88
C LEU A 564 -10.20 -20.85 43.72
N LEU A 565 -9.84 -20.85 45.02
CA LEU A 565 -10.69 -21.20 46.16
C LEU A 565 -9.95 -20.80 47.47
N PRO A 566 -10.67 -20.41 48.55
CA PRO A 566 -10.26 -19.32 49.44
C PRO A 566 -9.65 -19.77 50.77
N SER A 567 -8.74 -18.97 51.33
CA SER A 567 -8.50 -18.93 52.78
C SER A 567 -8.96 -17.57 53.30
N SER A 568 -10.06 -17.61 54.03
CA SER A 568 -10.76 -16.46 54.61
C SER A 568 -9.92 -15.71 55.64
N ALA A 569 -9.74 -14.40 55.43
CA ALA A 569 -9.61 -13.43 56.52
C ALA A 569 -10.42 -12.18 56.14
N ALA A 570 -11.39 -11.87 56.99
CA ALA A 570 -12.38 -10.82 56.80
C ALA A 570 -11.76 -9.42 56.83
N ALA A 571 -12.09 -8.60 55.83
CA ALA A 571 -12.34 -7.16 55.95
C ALA A 571 -12.66 -6.55 54.58
N GLY A 572 -13.78 -5.83 54.47
CA GLY A 572 -14.01 -4.82 53.42
C GLY A 572 -14.82 -5.29 52.21
N ASP A 573 -16.14 -5.29 52.36
CA ASP A 573 -17.11 -5.34 51.27
C ASP A 573 -17.08 -4.02 50.47
N SER A 574 -16.77 -4.08 49.18
CA SER A 574 -17.11 -3.03 48.21
C SER A 574 -17.29 -3.64 46.81
N ARG A 575 -18.34 -4.44 46.64
CA ARG A 575 -18.90 -4.71 45.31
C ARG A 575 -19.68 -3.47 44.85
N GLY A 576 -19.19 -2.78 43.82
CA GLY A 576 -19.91 -1.72 43.11
C GLY A 576 -20.11 -2.11 41.65
N ASP A 577 -21.36 -2.08 41.20
CA ASP A 577 -21.87 -2.39 39.86
C ASP A 577 -21.15 -1.58 38.75
N GLY A 578 -20.74 -2.24 37.67
CA GLY A 578 -19.65 -1.77 36.79
C GLY A 578 -20.00 -0.85 35.60
N GLY A 579 -21.10 -0.09 35.62
CA GLY A 579 -21.44 0.83 34.51
C GLY A 579 -22.23 2.07 34.91
N TYR A 580 -22.50 2.93 33.92
CA TYR A 580 -23.10 4.24 34.13
C TYR A 580 -24.59 4.13 34.49
N SER A 581 -25.02 4.95 35.45
CA SER A 581 -26.43 5.25 35.67
C SER A 581 -26.90 6.32 34.69
N HIS A 582 -28.16 6.27 34.24
CA HIS A 582 -28.74 7.33 33.42
C HIS A 582 -28.58 8.70 34.09
N GLY A 583 -28.06 9.68 33.35
CA GLY A 583 -27.74 11.03 33.84
C GLY A 583 -26.40 11.14 34.59
N GLN A 584 -25.58 10.08 34.65
CA GLN A 584 -24.26 10.16 35.28
C GLN A 584 -23.25 10.90 34.39
N GLU A 585 -22.45 11.78 34.99
CA GLU A 585 -21.43 12.58 34.31
C GLU A 585 -20.25 11.71 33.77
N ILE A 586 -19.88 11.93 32.51
CA ILE A 586 -18.81 11.24 31.78
C ILE A 586 -17.78 12.29 31.32
N PRO A 587 -16.55 12.29 31.85
CA PRO A 587 -15.53 13.24 31.43
C PRO A 587 -14.91 12.87 30.07
N ILE A 588 -14.68 13.88 29.22
CA ILE A 588 -14.01 13.72 27.92
C ILE A 588 -12.52 14.07 28.03
N SER A 589 -11.66 13.23 27.48
CA SER A 589 -10.22 13.47 27.34
C SER A 589 -9.80 13.46 25.89
N CYS A 590 -8.97 14.41 25.46
CA CYS A 590 -8.50 14.53 24.08
C CYS A 590 -6.97 14.49 23.99
N LEU A 591 -6.48 14.04 22.84
CA LEU A 591 -5.05 13.98 22.58
C LEU A 591 -4.48 15.40 22.45
N ASN A 592 -3.50 15.72 23.29
CA ASN A 592 -2.83 17.01 23.33
C ASN A 592 -1.31 16.84 23.44
N ARG A 593 -0.55 17.88 23.07
CA ARG A 593 0.90 17.95 23.30
C ARG A 593 1.18 18.55 24.67
N THR A 594 1.93 17.82 25.48
CA THR A 594 2.47 18.33 26.74
C THR A 594 3.52 19.42 26.48
N LEU A 595 3.85 20.22 27.50
CA LEU A 595 4.93 21.23 27.45
C LEU A 595 6.30 20.65 27.03
N LEU A 596 6.48 19.33 27.10
CA LEU A 596 7.70 18.59 26.69
C LEU A 596 7.59 17.93 25.30
N GLY A 597 6.54 18.24 24.52
CA GLY A 597 6.38 17.77 23.14
C GLY A 597 5.86 16.33 22.98
N LYS A 598 5.55 15.62 24.07
CA LYS A 598 4.94 14.28 24.03
C LYS A 598 3.42 14.36 23.86
N LEU A 599 2.85 13.52 23.00
CA LEU A 599 1.41 13.34 22.83
C LEU A 599 0.83 12.51 23.99
N GLN A 600 -0.18 13.03 24.68
CA GLN A 600 -0.88 12.33 25.75
C GLN A 600 -2.35 12.74 25.77
N TYR A 601 -3.24 11.84 26.21
CA TYR A 601 -4.63 12.19 26.48
C TYR A 601 -4.71 13.00 27.76
N VAL A 602 -5.18 14.23 27.66
CA VAL A 602 -5.45 15.12 28.78
C VAL A 602 -6.95 15.44 28.81
N PRO A 603 -7.53 15.78 29.97
CA PRO A 603 -8.91 16.28 30.01
C PRO A 603 -9.12 17.39 28.99
N PHE A 604 -10.31 17.44 28.38
CA PHE A 604 -10.67 18.58 27.53
C PHE A 604 -10.48 19.90 28.31
N VAL A 605 -10.19 20.99 27.60
CA VAL A 605 -9.97 22.29 28.25
C VAL A 605 -11.14 22.67 29.15
N THR A 606 -10.83 23.29 30.29
CA THR A 606 -11.81 23.70 31.29
C THR A 606 -12.81 24.69 30.70
N CYS A 607 -14.09 24.34 30.76
CA CYS A 607 -15.18 25.20 30.34
C CYS A 607 -15.45 26.27 31.42
N ASN A 608 -15.59 27.52 31.02
CA ASN A 608 -15.83 28.65 31.93
C ASN A 608 -17.17 28.52 32.69
N GLU A 609 -18.18 27.95 32.02
CA GLU A 609 -19.54 27.77 32.54
C GLU A 609 -19.60 26.79 33.72
N THR A 610 -18.82 25.71 33.65
CA THR A 610 -18.83 24.64 34.66
C THR A 610 -17.62 24.68 35.59
N SER A 611 -16.61 25.49 35.26
CA SER A 611 -15.27 25.47 35.90
C SER A 611 -14.64 24.06 35.92
N ARG A 612 -15.05 23.19 34.99
CA ARG A 612 -14.59 21.79 34.86
C ARG A 612 -14.29 21.47 33.39
N PRO A 613 -13.45 20.45 33.11
CA PRO A 613 -13.31 19.88 31.77
C PRO A 613 -14.66 19.47 31.18
N LEU A 614 -14.77 19.45 29.85
CA LEU A 614 -16.00 19.03 29.17
C LEU A 614 -16.41 17.61 29.59
N SER A 615 -17.67 17.48 29.99
CA SER A 615 -18.31 16.24 30.37
C SER A 615 -19.71 16.15 29.78
N ILE A 616 -20.20 14.92 29.56
CA ILE A 616 -21.53 14.63 29.03
C ILE A 616 -22.30 13.75 30.02
N HIS A 617 -23.62 13.78 30.01
CA HIS A 617 -24.46 12.94 30.86
C HIS A 617 -24.90 11.67 30.12
N TYR A 618 -24.63 10.51 30.72
CA TYR A 618 -24.94 9.21 30.13
C TYR A 618 -26.43 9.07 29.81
N GLY A 619 -26.77 8.83 28.54
CA GLY A 619 -28.14 8.60 28.09
C GLY A 619 -29.06 9.83 28.02
N VAL A 620 -28.55 11.03 28.33
CA VAL A 620 -29.33 12.28 28.30
C VAL A 620 -29.02 13.05 27.02
N PRO A 621 -29.99 13.28 26.12
CA PRO A 621 -29.83 14.24 25.03
C PRO A 621 -29.76 15.65 25.60
N GLU A 622 -28.66 16.36 25.35
CA GLU A 622 -28.41 17.68 25.93
C GLU A 622 -27.63 18.58 24.97
N THR A 623 -27.67 19.89 25.22
CA THR A 623 -26.80 20.85 24.54
C THR A 623 -25.85 21.45 25.57
N ILE A 624 -24.55 21.25 25.37
CA ILE A 624 -23.50 21.72 26.27
C ILE A 624 -22.74 22.85 25.58
N THR A 625 -22.66 23.99 26.26
CA THR A 625 -21.81 25.11 25.83
C THR A 625 -20.56 25.13 26.69
N CYS A 626 -19.39 25.14 26.05
CA CYS A 626 -18.09 25.16 26.69
C CYS A 626 -17.26 26.33 26.14
N THR A 627 -17.14 27.41 26.92
CA THR A 627 -16.30 28.55 26.61
C THR A 627 -14.91 28.36 27.22
N VAL A 628 -13.90 28.29 26.36
CA VAL A 628 -12.49 28.32 26.74
C VAL A 628 -12.11 29.80 26.96
N PRO A 629 -11.76 30.22 28.18
CA PRO A 629 -11.62 31.65 28.51
C PRO A 629 -10.38 32.31 27.86
N ALA A 630 -9.33 31.55 27.60
CA ALA A 630 -8.14 32.03 26.89
C ALA A 630 -7.53 30.88 26.08
N LEU A 631 -7.49 31.04 24.76
CA LEU A 631 -6.87 30.06 23.88
C LEU A 631 -5.34 30.19 23.92
N SER A 632 -4.66 29.19 24.48
CA SER A 632 -3.19 29.15 24.52
C SER A 632 -2.60 28.95 23.12
N ASP A 633 -1.36 29.39 22.91
CA ASP A 633 -0.65 29.18 21.65
C ASP A 633 -0.56 27.69 21.26
N THR A 634 -0.36 26.81 22.26
CA THR A 634 -0.34 25.36 22.03
C THR A 634 -1.67 24.84 21.52
N LEU A 635 -2.79 25.28 22.10
CA LEU A 635 -4.12 24.85 21.67
C LEU A 635 -4.50 25.46 20.31
N TYR A 636 -4.12 26.71 20.06
CA TYR A 636 -4.28 27.35 18.76
C TYR A 636 -3.57 26.56 17.65
N HIS A 637 -2.29 26.24 17.85
CA HIS A 637 -1.51 25.46 16.87
C HIS A 637 -2.01 24.03 16.71
N LEU A 638 -2.60 23.44 17.77
CA LEU A 638 -3.22 22.13 17.70
C LEU A 638 -4.49 22.16 16.84
N LEU A 639 -5.35 23.16 17.03
CA LEU A 639 -6.55 23.36 16.20
C LEU A 639 -6.17 23.67 14.75
N GLU A 640 -5.14 24.50 14.53
CA GLU A 640 -4.56 24.77 13.22
C GLU A 640 -4.08 23.47 12.55
N PHE A 641 -3.36 22.61 13.28
CA PHE A 641 -2.89 21.33 12.75
C PHE A 641 -4.03 20.41 12.31
N TYR A 642 -5.07 20.25 13.13
CA TYR A 642 -6.22 19.39 12.81
C TYR A 642 -6.99 19.91 11.59
N VAL A 643 -7.21 21.23 11.50
CA VAL A 643 -7.90 21.87 10.37
C VAL A 643 -7.05 21.85 9.09
N HIS A 644 -5.74 22.14 9.18
CA HIS A 644 -4.85 22.17 8.02
C HIS A 644 -4.59 20.78 7.45
N SER A 645 -4.52 19.76 8.31
CA SER A 645 -4.21 18.40 7.90
C SER A 645 -5.45 17.59 7.52
N ASP A 646 -6.65 18.15 7.67
CA ASP A 646 -7.93 17.47 7.45
C ASP A 646 -8.03 16.14 8.22
N VAL A 647 -7.57 16.15 9.47
CA VAL A 647 -7.55 14.97 10.36
C VAL A 647 -8.43 15.22 11.59
N PRO A 648 -9.26 14.24 12.02
CA PRO A 648 -10.13 14.42 13.17
C PRO A 648 -9.33 14.45 14.47
N MET A 649 -9.76 15.31 15.39
CA MET A 649 -9.24 15.33 16.74
C MET A 649 -9.67 14.06 17.49
N THR A 650 -8.69 13.35 18.04
CA THR A 650 -8.92 12.08 18.73
C THR A 650 -9.18 12.32 20.22
N CYS A 651 -10.38 11.96 20.67
CA CYS A 651 -10.81 12.03 22.07
C CYS A 651 -11.28 10.66 22.58
N ARG A 652 -11.55 10.55 23.87
CA ARG A 652 -12.02 9.34 24.53
C ARG A 652 -12.82 9.64 25.79
N VAL A 653 -13.70 8.73 26.15
CA VAL A 653 -14.46 8.70 27.42
C VAL A 653 -14.26 7.37 28.13
N PRO A 654 -14.34 7.31 29.47
CA PRO A 654 -14.28 6.03 30.17
C PRO A 654 -15.49 5.15 29.81
N THR A 655 -15.30 3.83 29.75
CA THR A 655 -16.37 2.86 29.45
C THR A 655 -17.28 2.61 30.65
N ALA A 656 -16.82 2.93 31.87
CA ALA A 656 -17.55 2.80 33.12
C ALA A 656 -17.18 3.94 34.08
N PRO A 657 -17.99 4.23 35.11
CA PRO A 657 -17.72 5.27 36.10
C PRO A 657 -16.31 5.20 36.68
N LEU A 658 -15.62 6.35 36.72
CA LEU A 658 -14.36 6.46 37.45
C LEU A 658 -14.66 6.33 38.95
N THR A 659 -14.00 5.40 39.64
CA THR A 659 -14.16 5.24 41.09
C THR A 659 -13.66 6.48 41.83
N GLN A 660 -14.34 6.86 42.91
CA GLN A 660 -14.01 8.00 43.78
C GLN A 660 -12.69 7.78 44.54
N SER A 661 -11.57 7.78 43.83
CA SER A 661 -10.24 8.13 44.35
C SER A 661 -9.45 9.02 43.37
N SER A 662 -10.06 9.41 42.26
CA SER A 662 -9.46 10.26 41.22
C SER A 662 -10.14 11.63 41.05
N ALA A 663 -11.14 11.95 41.88
CA ALA A 663 -11.88 13.20 41.82
C ALA A 663 -11.42 14.18 42.91
N PHE A 664 -10.69 15.22 42.49
CA PHE A 664 -10.47 16.52 43.16
C PHE A 664 -10.44 16.55 44.70
N SER A 665 -9.25 16.49 45.30
CA SER A 665 -9.03 16.91 46.70
C SER A 665 -8.55 18.37 46.78
N LYS A 666 -9.37 19.21 47.41
CA LYS A 666 -8.99 20.45 48.10
C LYS A 666 -8.53 20.09 49.51
N ASP A 667 -7.38 20.59 49.97
CA ASP A 667 -7.27 21.39 51.21
C ASP A 667 -5.82 21.80 51.51
N SER A 668 -5.75 22.93 52.22
CA SER A 668 -4.63 23.81 52.52
C SER A 668 -3.96 23.57 53.89
N ASP A 669 -2.85 24.28 54.09
CA ASP A 669 -2.12 24.58 55.34
C ASP A 669 -1.03 23.61 55.85
N SER A 670 0.25 23.98 55.63
CA SER A 670 1.19 24.37 56.72
C SER A 670 2.58 24.72 56.16
N SER A 671 3.25 25.60 56.89
CA SER A 671 4.41 26.42 56.52
C SER A 671 5.74 25.90 57.10
N ASP A 672 6.77 25.73 56.27
CA ASP A 672 8.15 26.17 56.57
C ASP A 672 9.05 26.10 55.31
N PRO A 673 10.04 27.01 55.12
CA PRO A 673 10.79 27.14 53.88
C PRO A 673 12.22 26.60 54.02
N GLU A 674 12.59 25.62 53.19
CA GLU A 674 13.90 25.49 52.52
C GLU A 674 14.01 24.07 51.91
N THR A 675 14.53 24.00 50.68
CA THR A 675 14.53 22.87 49.73
C THR A 675 13.20 22.67 48.96
N ASN A 676 13.16 22.99 47.67
CA ASN A 676 12.06 22.62 46.77
C ASN A 676 12.60 22.23 45.38
N GLU A 677 13.09 21.00 45.27
CA GLU A 677 13.07 20.21 44.02
C GLU A 677 12.76 18.75 44.40
N VAL A 678 11.51 18.46 44.74
CA VAL A 678 10.96 17.09 44.79
C VAL A 678 9.48 17.11 44.40
N GLU A 679 9.16 16.33 43.36
CA GLU A 679 7.90 15.65 43.02
C GLU A 679 6.54 16.34 43.26
N SER A 680 5.86 16.65 42.16
CA SER A 680 4.39 16.51 42.08
C SER A 680 4.02 15.36 41.13
N ASN A 681 4.16 14.15 41.68
CA ASN A 681 3.50 12.96 41.19
C ASN A 681 1.98 13.15 41.33
N SER A 682 1.30 13.63 40.28
CA SER A 682 -0.16 13.57 40.19
C SER A 682 -0.67 13.62 38.75
N LEU A 683 -0.11 12.79 37.87
CA LEU A 683 -0.79 12.40 36.62
C LEU A 683 -0.31 11.05 36.06
N SER A 684 0.36 10.26 36.91
CA SER A 684 0.79 8.88 36.67
C SER A 684 -0.16 7.83 37.28
N ALA A 685 -1.28 8.24 37.88
CA ALA A 685 -2.19 7.36 38.63
C ALA A 685 -3.47 6.92 37.88
N LEU A 686 -3.47 6.91 36.54
CA LEU A 686 -4.62 6.42 35.74
C LEU A 686 -4.29 5.27 34.79
N ASN A 687 -3.06 4.77 34.81
CA ASN A 687 -2.68 3.43 34.34
C ASN A 687 -2.24 2.71 35.62
N ASP A 688 -3.03 1.85 36.27
CA ASP A 688 -3.29 0.47 35.86
C ASP A 688 -4.59 -0.08 36.48
N ASN A 689 -5.43 0.77 37.07
CA ASN A 689 -6.63 0.38 37.84
C ASN A 689 -7.94 1.08 37.41
N GLY A 690 -7.95 1.76 36.26
CA GLY A 690 -9.13 2.46 35.72
C GLY A 690 -9.93 1.64 34.70
N PRO A 691 -11.21 1.98 34.45
CA PRO A 691 -11.99 1.34 33.39
C PRO A 691 -11.39 1.63 31.99
N PRO A 692 -11.60 0.74 31.00
CA PRO A 692 -11.18 0.99 29.62
C PRO A 692 -11.83 2.26 29.06
N PHE A 693 -11.35 2.74 27.90
CA PHE A 693 -11.85 3.97 27.29
C PHE A 693 -12.47 3.70 25.91
N THR A 694 -13.59 4.36 25.63
CA THR A 694 -14.27 4.39 24.34
C THR A 694 -13.80 5.60 23.53
N PRO A 695 -13.32 5.43 22.29
CA PRO A 695 -12.88 6.55 21.46
C PRO A 695 -14.05 7.43 21.03
N ILE A 696 -13.79 8.73 20.94
CA ILE A 696 -14.67 9.75 20.37
C ILE A 696 -13.89 10.49 19.29
N THR A 697 -14.41 10.45 18.06
CA THR A 697 -13.82 11.17 16.94
C THR A 697 -14.47 12.55 16.84
N ILE A 698 -13.68 13.62 16.91
CA ILE A 698 -14.18 14.99 16.74
C ILE A 698 -13.67 15.56 15.41
N ALA A 699 -14.54 15.64 14.41
CA ALA A 699 -14.24 16.22 13.10
C ALA A 699 -14.46 17.74 13.14
N LEU A 700 -13.36 18.50 13.11
CA LEU A 700 -13.38 19.97 13.14
C LEU A 700 -13.32 20.52 11.71
N GLN A 701 -14.37 21.22 11.27
CA GLN A 701 -14.35 21.93 10.01
C GLN A 701 -13.87 23.37 10.21
N GLY A 702 -12.91 23.80 9.39
CA GLY A 702 -12.38 25.15 9.45
C GLY A 702 -11.64 25.57 8.18
N THR A 703 -11.24 26.84 8.12
CA THR A 703 -10.37 27.37 7.06
C THR A 703 -9.25 28.20 7.67
N LEU A 704 -8.04 28.03 7.14
CA LEU A 704 -6.89 28.84 7.52
C LEU A 704 -6.79 30.03 6.56
N GLN A 705 -6.90 31.25 7.08
CA GLN A 705 -6.61 32.47 6.32
C GLN A 705 -5.24 33.01 6.75
N LYS A 706 -4.62 33.86 5.90
CA LYS A 706 -3.22 34.33 6.02
C LYS A 706 -2.76 34.84 7.40
N SER A 707 -3.68 35.15 8.32
CA SER A 707 -3.37 35.67 9.66
C SER A 707 -4.24 35.11 10.80
N HIS A 708 -5.22 34.23 10.52
CA HIS A 708 -6.16 33.75 11.54
C HIS A 708 -6.89 32.49 11.06
N LEU A 709 -7.38 31.71 12.03
CA LEU A 709 -8.08 30.44 11.82
C LEU A 709 -9.59 30.68 12.00
N HIS A 710 -10.43 30.18 11.09
CA HIS A 710 -11.88 30.15 11.28
C HIS A 710 -12.31 28.71 11.49
N ILE A 711 -13.04 28.43 12.56
CA ILE A 711 -13.58 27.09 12.82
C ILE A 711 -15.08 27.15 13.06
N TRP A 712 -15.78 26.10 12.65
CA TRP A 712 -17.14 25.84 13.10
C TRP A 712 -17.09 25.33 14.54
N THR A 713 -17.82 26.00 15.42
CA THR A 713 -17.86 25.68 16.86
C THR A 713 -19.15 25.00 17.28
N ASP A 714 -20.09 24.85 16.36
CA ASP A 714 -21.39 24.21 16.57
C ASP A 714 -21.32 22.74 16.11
N MET A 715 -21.42 21.82 17.06
CA MET A 715 -21.04 20.42 16.90
C MET A 715 -22.22 19.50 17.21
N ASN A 716 -22.59 18.65 16.25
CA ASN A 716 -23.51 17.55 16.48
C ASN A 716 -22.72 16.36 17.03
N MET A 717 -23.06 15.90 18.23
CA MET A 717 -22.41 14.80 18.91
C MET A 717 -23.35 13.61 19.01
N LEU A 718 -22.99 12.51 18.37
CA LEU A 718 -23.75 11.26 18.40
C LEU A 718 -23.03 10.24 19.27
N MET A 719 -23.69 9.79 20.34
CA MET A 719 -23.17 8.84 21.31
C MET A 719 -23.96 7.53 21.25
N HIS A 720 -23.26 6.40 21.18
CA HIS A 720 -23.87 5.08 21.20
C HIS A 720 -23.83 4.50 22.60
N ASN A 721 -24.97 4.00 23.07
CA ASN A 721 -25.08 3.31 24.34
C ASN A 721 -25.66 1.89 24.22
N MET A 722 -25.36 1.07 25.22
CA MET A 722 -26.16 -0.13 25.56
C MET A 722 -27.01 0.23 26.77
N ALA A 723 -28.33 0.30 26.59
CA ALA A 723 -29.21 0.89 27.60
C ALA A 723 -29.31 0.08 28.89
N SER A 724 -29.43 0.82 29.98
CA SER A 724 -30.22 0.44 31.15
C SER A 724 -31.67 0.83 30.86
N ASP A 725 -32.61 -0.11 30.97
CA ASP A 725 -34.04 0.03 30.65
C ASP A 725 -34.64 1.42 31.00
N PRO A 726 -35.13 2.22 30.02
CA PRO A 726 -35.72 3.54 30.27
C PRO A 726 -37.17 3.49 30.77
N ALA A 727 -37.82 2.32 30.85
CA ALA A 727 -39.26 2.22 31.10
C ALA A 727 -39.71 2.22 32.59
N ALA A 728 -38.83 2.56 33.55
CA ALA A 728 -39.14 2.45 34.98
C ALA A 728 -39.34 3.80 35.71
N GLN A 729 -39.94 4.81 35.04
CA GLN A 729 -40.18 6.10 35.68
C GLN A 729 -41.58 6.28 36.30
N ASP A 730 -42.46 5.27 36.26
CA ASP A 730 -43.85 5.48 36.71
C ASP A 730 -44.49 4.36 37.56
N ASP A 731 -43.71 3.44 38.15
CA ASP A 731 -44.30 2.44 39.06
C ASP A 731 -43.48 2.24 40.35
N THR A 732 -43.94 2.87 41.43
CA THR A 732 -43.36 2.78 42.77
C THR A 732 -43.76 1.46 43.46
N SER A 733 -43.37 0.31 42.92
CA SER A 733 -43.30 -0.95 43.68
C SER A 733 -42.65 -2.09 42.90
N ASN A 734 -41.32 -2.15 42.86
CA ASN A 734 -40.51 -3.39 42.96
C ASN A 734 -39.05 -3.09 42.61
N ALA A 735 -38.15 -3.33 43.56
CA ALA A 735 -36.70 -3.23 43.34
C ALA A 735 -36.20 -4.46 42.57
N GLN A 736 -36.26 -4.42 41.25
CA GLN A 736 -35.47 -5.29 40.37
C GLN A 736 -34.14 -4.60 40.02
N THR A 737 -33.05 -5.36 40.07
CA THR A 737 -31.66 -4.97 39.77
C THR A 737 -31.54 -4.24 38.44
N ARG A 738 -31.05 -3.00 38.47
CA ARG A 738 -30.79 -2.16 37.30
C ARG A 738 -29.57 -2.71 36.54
N GLN A 739 -29.70 -2.97 35.24
CA GLN A 739 -28.55 -3.30 34.38
C GLN A 739 -27.65 -2.07 34.21
N PRO A 740 -26.32 -2.18 34.35
CA PRO A 740 -25.39 -1.07 34.15
C PRO A 740 -25.29 -0.65 32.67
N GLY A 741 -25.27 0.65 32.39
CA GLY A 741 -25.12 1.20 31.04
C GLY A 741 -23.66 1.42 30.61
N TYR A 742 -23.37 1.30 29.32
CA TYR A 742 -22.02 1.46 28.76
C TYR A 742 -22.01 2.33 27.50
N THR A 743 -20.99 3.17 27.35
CA THR A 743 -20.73 3.94 26.13
C THR A 743 -19.88 3.13 25.15
N VAL A 744 -20.34 2.94 23.92
CA VAL A 744 -19.72 2.01 22.94
C VAL A 744 -18.97 2.74 21.83
N ALA A 745 -19.47 3.89 21.40
CA ALA A 745 -18.83 4.74 20.39
C ALA A 745 -19.35 6.17 20.51
N GLY A 746 -18.57 7.13 19.99
CA GLY A 746 -19.00 8.52 19.88
C GLY A 746 -18.37 9.21 18.68
N THR A 747 -19.13 10.08 18.01
CA THR A 747 -18.60 10.99 17.01
C THR A 747 -19.17 12.38 17.22
N ALA A 748 -18.35 13.42 17.05
CA ALA A 748 -18.79 14.80 17.04
C ALA A 748 -18.35 15.45 15.73
N TYR A 749 -19.28 16.11 15.04
CA TYR A 749 -19.02 16.72 13.74
C TYR A 749 -19.81 18.02 13.58
N SER A 750 -19.22 19.01 12.93
CA SER A 750 -19.92 20.22 12.50
C SER A 750 -20.49 20.02 11.09
N THR A 751 -21.78 20.29 10.88
CA THR A 751 -22.38 20.42 9.55
C THR A 751 -22.71 21.88 9.28
N PRO A 752 -22.27 22.47 8.17
CA PRO A 752 -22.73 23.81 7.83
C PRO A 752 -24.18 23.72 7.35
N GLU A 753 -25.11 24.23 8.16
CA GLU A 753 -26.55 24.24 7.84
C GLU A 753 -26.86 25.28 6.74
N PHE A 754 -26.55 24.97 5.48
CA PHE A 754 -26.94 25.85 4.37
C PHE A 754 -28.44 25.75 4.01
N GLU A 755 -29.10 24.62 4.30
CA GLU A 755 -30.50 24.39 3.90
C GLU A 755 -31.55 24.94 4.87
N ALA A 756 -31.31 24.88 6.19
CA ALA A 756 -32.32 25.22 7.20
C ALA A 756 -32.60 26.73 7.31
N ALA A 757 -31.58 27.58 7.08
CA ALA A 757 -31.71 29.03 7.10
C ALA A 757 -32.55 29.57 5.91
N LEU A 758 -32.50 28.90 4.75
CA LEU A 758 -33.22 29.30 3.54
C LEU A 758 -34.65 28.73 3.46
N ALA A 759 -34.95 27.65 4.20
CA ALA A 759 -36.30 27.08 4.27
C ALA A 759 -37.34 27.99 4.95
N LYS A 760 -36.90 28.98 5.75
CA LYS A 760 -37.77 29.97 6.40
C LYS A 760 -38.06 31.20 5.53
N ILE A 761 -37.41 31.36 4.37
CA ILE A 761 -37.56 32.52 3.49
C ILE A 761 -38.26 32.07 2.20
N GLN A 762 -39.43 32.65 1.90
CA GLN A 762 -40.12 32.41 0.63
C GLN A 762 -39.39 33.14 -0.51
N LEU A 763 -38.49 32.42 -1.20
CA LEU A 763 -37.78 32.86 -2.41
C LEU A 763 -38.07 31.90 -3.58
N ASP A 764 -38.01 32.42 -4.80
CA ASP A 764 -38.12 31.65 -6.06
C ASP A 764 -36.88 30.76 -6.26
N GLU A 765 -36.97 29.71 -7.08
CA GLU A 765 -35.92 28.67 -7.22
C GLU A 765 -34.57 29.22 -7.70
N ASP A 766 -34.58 30.17 -8.65
CA ASP A 766 -33.36 30.80 -9.17
C ASP A 766 -32.71 31.74 -8.11
N ASP A 767 -33.53 32.45 -7.32
CA ASP A 767 -33.05 33.31 -6.24
C ASP A 767 -32.52 32.51 -5.06
N LYS A 768 -33.07 31.32 -4.79
CA LYS A 768 -32.51 30.36 -3.83
C LYS A 768 -31.13 29.87 -4.26
N ALA A 769 -30.94 29.54 -5.54
CA ALA A 769 -29.64 29.08 -6.04
C ALA A 769 -28.56 30.17 -5.95
N VAL A 770 -28.92 31.42 -6.24
CA VAL A 770 -28.01 32.58 -6.08
C VAL A 770 -27.71 32.85 -4.60
N ALA A 771 -28.74 32.83 -3.73
CA ALA A 771 -28.55 33.01 -2.29
C ALA A 771 -27.69 31.88 -1.68
N LEU A 772 -27.86 30.63 -2.13
CA LEU A 772 -27.06 29.49 -1.72
C LEU A 772 -25.60 29.63 -2.18
N ALA A 773 -25.37 30.09 -3.41
CA ALA A 773 -24.03 30.36 -3.94
C ALA A 773 -23.34 31.56 -3.26
N GLN A 774 -24.10 32.55 -2.78
CA GLN A 774 -23.59 33.69 -2.03
C GLN A 774 -23.30 33.35 -0.56
N ALA A 775 -24.17 32.56 0.08
CA ALA A 775 -23.95 32.02 1.43
C ALA A 775 -22.76 31.04 1.46
N ALA A 776 -22.54 30.28 0.38
CA ALA A 776 -21.35 29.45 0.22
C ALA A 776 -20.06 30.27 0.00
N ARG A 777 -20.16 31.55 -0.43
CA ARG A 777 -19.00 32.45 -0.62
C ARG A 777 -18.57 33.16 0.67
N GLU A 778 -19.49 33.42 1.60
CA GLU A 778 -19.19 33.93 2.95
C GLU A 778 -19.92 33.08 4.01
N PRO A 779 -19.42 31.89 4.34
CA PRO A 779 -20.13 30.93 5.21
C PRO A 779 -20.13 31.31 6.70
N TRP A 780 -19.61 32.48 7.05
CA TRP A 780 -19.30 32.88 8.42
C TRP A 780 -20.28 33.96 8.91
N THR A 781 -21.51 33.55 9.18
CA THR A 781 -22.51 34.41 9.83
C THR A 781 -22.30 34.46 11.36
N PRO A 782 -22.72 35.55 12.03
CA PRO A 782 -22.72 35.60 13.50
C PRO A 782 -23.60 34.47 14.05
N GLY A 783 -22.99 33.46 14.66
CA GLY A 783 -23.69 32.37 15.35
C GLY A 783 -23.20 30.95 15.05
N HIS A 784 -22.49 30.70 13.95
CA HIS A 784 -22.16 29.30 13.56
C HIS A 784 -20.70 29.05 13.12
N GLY A 785 -19.86 30.08 12.99
CA GLY A 785 -18.41 29.90 12.92
C GLY A 785 -17.66 31.08 13.52
N THR A 786 -16.57 30.77 14.23
CA THR A 786 -15.84 31.74 15.04
C THR A 786 -14.43 31.96 14.51
N LYS A 787 -14.05 33.23 14.39
CA LYS A 787 -12.65 33.61 14.18
C LYS A 787 -11.86 33.28 15.43
N VAL A 788 -10.96 32.32 15.32
CA VAL A 788 -10.06 31.90 16.39
C VAL A 788 -8.88 32.87 16.44
N VAL A 789 -8.76 33.58 17.55
CA VAL A 789 -7.69 34.54 17.83
C VAL A 789 -6.94 34.08 19.09
N ARG A 790 -5.61 34.19 19.05
CA ARG A 790 -4.74 33.81 20.18
C ARG A 790 -5.05 34.68 21.39
N GLY A 791 -5.24 34.07 22.56
CA GLY A 791 -5.53 34.78 23.80
C GLY A 791 -6.98 35.29 23.94
N GLU A 792 -7.85 35.10 22.94
CA GLU A 792 -9.28 35.39 23.03
C GLU A 792 -10.06 34.13 23.47
N PRO A 793 -11.27 34.30 24.03
CA PRO A 793 -12.12 33.17 24.39
C PRO A 793 -12.71 32.49 23.14
N LEU A 794 -12.91 31.17 23.22
CA LEU A 794 -13.50 30.36 22.15
C LEU A 794 -14.60 29.47 22.74
N THR A 795 -15.82 29.58 22.21
CA THR A 795 -16.99 28.83 22.70
C THR A 795 -17.37 27.72 21.74
N PHE A 796 -17.40 26.48 22.24
CA PHE A 796 -17.96 25.31 21.55
C PHE A 796 -19.37 25.00 22.05
N SER A 797 -20.27 24.70 21.12
CA SER A 797 -21.62 24.20 21.41
C SER A 797 -21.72 22.76 20.93
N PHE A 798 -22.03 21.82 21.84
CA PHE A 798 -22.17 20.39 21.53
C PHE A 798 -23.62 19.96 21.73
N HIS A 799 -24.28 19.54 20.65
CA HIS A 799 -25.61 18.95 20.66
C HIS A 799 -25.49 17.43 20.76
N VAL A 800 -25.62 16.89 21.97
CA VAL A 800 -25.47 15.47 22.26
C VAL A 800 -26.77 14.73 22.03
N ALA A 801 -26.76 13.73 21.16
CA ALA A 801 -27.83 12.78 20.94
C ALA A 801 -27.34 11.35 21.22
N TRP A 802 -28.21 10.52 21.80
CA TRP A 802 -27.91 9.13 22.13
C TRP A 802 -28.64 8.17 21.19
N VAL A 803 -27.93 7.12 20.75
CA VAL A 803 -28.47 6.04 19.92
C VAL A 803 -28.31 4.71 20.66
N GLU A 804 -29.42 3.99 20.80
CA GLU A 804 -29.50 2.74 21.53
C GLU A 804 -29.26 1.53 20.61
N GLY A 805 -28.39 0.62 21.05
CA GLY A 805 -28.16 -0.67 20.39
C GLY A 805 -27.19 -0.64 19.20
N GLY A 806 -26.53 -1.76 18.96
CA GLY A 806 -25.60 -1.94 17.82
C GLY A 806 -26.25 -1.88 16.43
N ALA A 807 -27.57 -1.72 16.32
CA ALA A 807 -28.30 -1.71 15.05
C ALA A 807 -27.89 -0.56 14.10
N GLY A 808 -27.28 0.51 14.62
CA GLY A 808 -26.78 1.63 13.82
C GLY A 808 -25.37 1.44 13.22
N ILE A 809 -24.63 0.41 13.63
CA ILE A 809 -23.29 0.10 13.13
C ILE A 809 -23.35 -1.36 12.71
N GLY A 810 -23.26 -1.66 11.40
CA GLY A 810 -23.42 -3.00 10.82
C GLY A 810 -22.41 -4.06 11.30
N TRP A 811 -22.37 -4.34 12.60
CA TRP A 811 -21.78 -5.50 13.22
C TRP A 811 -22.76 -6.67 13.05
N PRO A 812 -22.27 -7.89 12.79
CA PRO A 812 -23.13 -9.04 12.63
C PRO A 812 -23.89 -9.33 13.93
N ASP A 813 -25.22 -9.41 13.82
CA ASP A 813 -26.10 -9.85 14.90
C ASP A 813 -25.56 -11.14 15.52
N ARG A 814 -25.37 -11.14 16.84
CA ARG A 814 -25.42 -12.39 17.60
C ARG A 814 -26.88 -12.84 17.56
N PRO A 815 -27.19 -14.08 17.16
CA PRO A 815 -28.57 -14.55 17.17
C PRO A 815 -29.04 -14.63 18.63
N GLU A 816 -30.03 -13.81 19.00
CA GLU A 816 -30.76 -14.02 20.25
C GLU A 816 -31.65 -15.27 20.15
N GLU A 817 -31.77 -15.89 21.32
CA GLU A 817 -32.11 -17.27 21.57
C GLU A 817 -33.57 -17.62 21.32
N TYR A 818 -33.79 -18.90 20.96
CA TYR A 818 -35.09 -19.55 21.05
C TYR A 818 -35.67 -19.41 22.46
N SER A 819 -36.77 -18.67 22.60
CA SER A 819 -37.69 -18.81 23.74
C SER A 819 -39.06 -19.25 23.23
N PHE A 820 -39.38 -20.52 23.51
CA PHE A 820 -40.68 -21.13 23.27
C PHE A 820 -41.59 -20.80 24.48
N LEU A 821 -42.66 -20.04 24.24
CA LEU A 821 -43.68 -19.75 25.26
C LEU A 821 -44.72 -20.87 25.31
N GLY A 822 -44.85 -21.48 26.49
CA GLY A 822 -46.04 -22.23 26.92
C GLY A 822 -46.62 -21.61 28.20
N PRO A 823 -47.95 -21.49 28.33
CA PRO A 823 -48.60 -20.70 29.37
C PRO A 823 -48.67 -21.46 30.70
N GLY A 824 -48.18 -20.84 31.78
CA GLY A 824 -48.28 -21.35 33.15
C GLY A 824 -46.92 -21.53 33.81
N GLY A 825 -46.46 -20.47 34.48
CA GLY A 825 -45.14 -20.44 35.12
C GLY A 825 -44.99 -21.40 36.30
N ARG A 826 -43.79 -22.00 36.41
CA ARG A 826 -42.96 -22.05 37.62
C ARG A 826 -41.67 -22.84 37.38
N ILE A 827 -40.60 -22.33 37.97
CA ILE A 827 -39.23 -22.83 38.05
C ILE A 827 -39.14 -23.98 39.04
N VAL A 828 -38.35 -25.03 38.75
CA VAL A 828 -37.60 -25.78 39.77
C VAL A 828 -36.28 -26.27 39.16
N VAL A 829 -35.15 -25.89 39.78
CA VAL A 829 -33.88 -26.62 39.70
C VAL A 829 -33.64 -27.24 41.08
N GLU A 830 -33.59 -28.57 41.12
CA GLU A 830 -32.79 -29.36 42.07
C GLU A 830 -31.97 -30.31 41.17
N GLY A 831 -30.67 -30.51 41.27
CA GLY A 831 -29.82 -30.49 42.45
C GLY A 831 -29.34 -31.92 42.71
N GLY A 832 -28.16 -32.29 42.17
CA GLY A 832 -27.32 -33.36 42.73
C GLY A 832 -27.08 -34.63 41.90
N GLY A 833 -25.83 -35.11 41.97
CA GLY A 833 -25.52 -36.54 42.00
C GLY A 833 -24.94 -37.15 40.73
N GLY A 834 -23.65 -37.53 40.80
CA GLY A 834 -22.93 -38.18 39.72
C GLY A 834 -23.42 -39.59 39.38
N SER A 835 -23.34 -39.92 38.10
CA SER A 835 -22.98 -41.23 37.53
C SER A 835 -23.33 -41.19 36.03
N GLY A 836 -22.35 -41.36 35.16
CA GLY A 836 -22.62 -41.32 33.71
C GLY A 836 -21.42 -41.37 32.77
N PHE A 837 -20.24 -41.75 33.23
CA PHE A 837 -19.05 -41.84 32.36
C PHE A 837 -19.06 -43.05 31.40
N PHE A 838 -20.05 -43.95 31.48
CA PHE A 838 -20.11 -45.17 30.67
C PHE A 838 -21.19 -45.21 29.57
N ALA A 839 -22.03 -44.18 29.43
CA ALA A 839 -23.10 -44.18 28.41
C ALA A 839 -22.69 -43.54 27.06
N SER A 840 -21.68 -42.67 27.05
CA SER A 840 -21.32 -41.89 25.84
C SER A 840 -20.36 -42.63 24.89
N VAL A 841 -19.59 -43.61 25.37
CA VAL A 841 -18.59 -44.32 24.55
C VAL A 841 -19.23 -45.45 23.72
N PHE A 842 -20.35 -46.02 24.17
CA PHE A 842 -21.00 -47.13 23.46
C PHE A 842 -21.85 -46.67 22.25
N PHE A 843 -22.36 -45.43 22.26
CA PHE A 843 -23.18 -44.88 21.18
C PHE A 843 -22.36 -44.35 19.99
N PHE A 844 -21.12 -43.92 20.20
CA PHE A 844 -20.27 -43.41 19.11
C PHE A 844 -19.68 -44.52 18.21
N LEU A 845 -19.52 -45.75 18.73
CA LEU A 845 -18.95 -46.87 17.97
C LEU A 845 -19.95 -47.59 17.05
N MET A 846 -21.26 -47.52 17.32
CA MET A 846 -22.29 -48.09 16.42
C MET A 846 -22.72 -47.15 15.29
N ALA A 847 -22.66 -45.83 15.47
CA ALA A 847 -23.09 -44.88 14.45
C ALA A 847 -22.09 -44.79 13.26
N ALA A 848 -20.81 -45.06 13.49
CA ALA A 848 -19.77 -44.95 12.46
C ALA A 848 -19.71 -46.14 11.49
N SER A 849 -20.26 -47.31 11.85
CA SER A 849 -20.09 -48.56 11.08
C SER A 849 -21.26 -48.87 10.12
N VAL A 850 -22.45 -48.31 10.34
CA VAL A 850 -23.63 -48.56 9.48
C VAL A 850 -23.74 -47.53 8.33
N GLY A 851 -23.30 -46.29 8.53
CA GLY A 851 -23.37 -45.23 7.52
C GLY A 851 -22.42 -45.43 6.32
N ALA A 852 -21.23 -45.98 6.57
CA ALA A 852 -20.22 -46.20 5.52
C ALA A 852 -20.59 -47.34 4.56
N LEU A 853 -21.31 -48.37 5.02
CA LEU A 853 -21.76 -49.49 4.19
C LEU A 853 -22.96 -49.13 3.29
N GLY A 854 -23.81 -48.19 3.72
CA GLY A 854 -24.95 -47.70 2.93
C GLY A 854 -24.54 -46.82 1.75
N ALA A 855 -23.50 -46.00 1.92
CA ALA A 855 -22.98 -45.12 0.86
C ALA A 855 -22.30 -45.90 -0.27
N LEU A 856 -21.54 -46.95 0.05
CA LEU A 856 -20.85 -47.81 -0.93
C LEU A 856 -21.80 -48.72 -1.74
N TYR A 857 -22.99 -49.01 -1.21
CA TYR A 857 -24.03 -49.77 -1.93
C TYR A 857 -24.83 -48.90 -2.92
N TRP A 858 -24.98 -47.60 -2.62
CA TRP A 858 -25.81 -46.69 -3.42
C TRP A 858 -25.08 -46.14 -4.66
N GLU A 859 -23.76 -46.00 -4.59
CA GLU A 859 -22.95 -45.46 -5.70
C GLU A 859 -22.68 -46.48 -6.82
N ARG A 860 -22.82 -47.78 -6.54
CA ARG A 860 -22.43 -48.85 -7.47
C ARG A 860 -23.55 -49.37 -8.40
N ASN A 861 -24.81 -48.95 -8.20
CA ASN A 861 -25.98 -49.59 -8.85
C ASN A 861 -26.94 -48.69 -9.64
N ARG A 862 -26.57 -47.45 -10.03
CA ARG A 862 -27.41 -46.63 -10.94
C ARG A 862 -26.62 -45.88 -12.01
N GLY A 863 -26.05 -46.66 -12.93
CA GLY A 863 -25.86 -46.21 -14.31
C GLY A 863 -27.09 -46.54 -15.14
N GLY A 864 -27.71 -45.54 -15.78
CA GLY A 864 -28.61 -45.76 -16.92
C GLY A 864 -29.95 -45.00 -16.91
N LEU A 865 -30.12 -44.19 -17.97
CA LEU A 865 -31.36 -43.83 -18.70
C LEU A 865 -32.20 -42.60 -18.27
N ARG A 866 -32.27 -41.64 -19.23
CA ARG A 866 -33.36 -40.70 -19.61
C ARG A 866 -33.82 -39.68 -18.54
N GLY A 867 -34.18 -38.43 -18.80
CA GLY A 867 -34.53 -37.64 -19.99
C GLY A 867 -35.39 -36.45 -19.51
N ARG A 868 -35.27 -35.27 -20.14
CA ARG A 868 -35.91 -33.98 -19.80
C ARG A 868 -37.42 -34.05 -19.48
N SER A 869 -37.87 -33.35 -18.43
CA SER A 869 -39.04 -32.46 -18.42
C SER A 869 -39.09 -31.63 -17.14
N ALA A 870 -39.41 -30.34 -17.31
CA ALA A 870 -39.66 -29.35 -16.25
C ALA A 870 -40.89 -29.70 -15.39
N TRP A 871 -40.94 -29.17 -14.16
CA TRP A 871 -42.05 -28.33 -13.66
C TRP A 871 -41.71 -27.69 -12.30
N LYS A 872 -41.91 -26.37 -12.29
CA LYS A 872 -42.35 -25.43 -11.23
C LYS A 872 -41.78 -25.53 -9.81
N GLY A 873 -41.26 -24.37 -9.39
CA GLY A 873 -40.78 -24.10 -8.06
C GLY A 873 -41.86 -24.11 -6.97
N ASP A 874 -41.38 -24.43 -5.78
CA ASP A 874 -41.75 -23.77 -4.55
C ASP A 874 -40.44 -23.31 -3.90
N GLY A 875 -40.32 -22.00 -3.70
CA GLY A 875 -39.19 -21.37 -3.03
C GLY A 875 -39.19 -21.71 -1.55
N ILE A 876 -38.01 -22.00 -1.03
CA ILE A 876 -37.77 -22.18 0.40
C ILE A 876 -38.05 -20.85 1.09
N LEU A 877 -38.73 -20.90 2.24
CA LEU A 877 -39.33 -19.81 3.03
C LEU A 877 -40.79 -19.48 2.64
N GLY A 878 -41.69 -20.37 3.05
CA GLY A 878 -43.12 -20.12 3.00
C GLY A 878 -43.55 -18.95 3.89
N ALA A 879 -43.87 -17.82 3.28
CA ALA A 879 -44.89 -16.86 3.72
C ALA A 879 -45.31 -15.99 2.51
N ARG A 880 -46.62 -15.75 2.35
CA ARG A 880 -47.18 -14.88 1.28
C ARG A 880 -46.99 -13.39 1.63
N PRO A 881 -46.72 -12.50 0.65
CA PRO A 881 -46.64 -11.06 0.90
C PRO A 881 -48.03 -10.43 1.01
N SER A 882 -48.20 -9.53 1.99
CA SER A 882 -49.24 -8.51 1.97
C SER A 882 -48.70 -7.25 1.28
N SER A 883 -49.58 -6.57 0.56
CA SER A 883 -49.31 -5.42 -0.30
C SER A 883 -48.93 -4.15 0.48
N SER A 884 -47.90 -3.41 0.07
CA SER A 884 -48.02 -1.98 -0.26
C SER A 884 -46.75 -1.42 -0.90
N ARG A 885 -46.96 -0.40 -1.73
CA ARG A 885 -45.99 0.36 -2.54
C ARG A 885 -44.99 1.13 -1.67
N SER A 886 -43.70 1.12 -2.02
CA SER A 886 -42.81 2.30 -2.05
C SER A 886 -41.33 1.90 -2.12
N ARG A 887 -40.62 2.52 -3.07
CA ARG A 887 -39.19 2.89 -3.10
C ARG A 887 -38.07 1.85 -2.88
N SER A 888 -37.24 1.77 -3.92
CA SER A 888 -35.77 1.97 -3.89
C SER A 888 -34.94 1.20 -2.86
N GLY A 889 -34.16 0.24 -3.33
CA GLY A 889 -33.06 -0.35 -2.57
C GLY A 889 -32.19 -1.24 -3.47
N VAL A 890 -30.95 -0.82 -3.68
CA VAL A 890 -29.88 -1.58 -4.33
C VAL A 890 -29.41 -2.67 -3.35
N THR A 891 -29.35 -3.92 -3.80
CA THR A 891 -28.74 -5.02 -3.04
C THR A 891 -27.42 -5.43 -3.67
N PHE A 892 -26.36 -5.38 -2.87
CA PHE A 892 -25.03 -5.93 -3.18
C PHE A 892 -25.10 -7.44 -3.37
N GLY A 893 -24.59 -7.93 -4.50
CA GLY A 893 -24.34 -9.34 -4.76
C GLY A 893 -22.87 -9.66 -4.52
N ASN A 894 -22.57 -10.20 -3.34
CA ASN A 894 -21.36 -10.96 -3.07
C ASN A 894 -21.38 -12.27 -3.87
N GLY A 895 -20.37 -12.48 -4.70
CA GLY A 895 -20.07 -13.76 -5.34
C GLY A 895 -18.57 -14.01 -5.25
N GLY A 896 -18.14 -14.66 -4.16
CA GLY A 896 -16.75 -15.05 -3.96
C GLY A 896 -16.31 -16.20 -4.87
N ARG A 897 -14.98 -16.39 -4.86
CA ARG A 897 -14.18 -17.50 -5.40
C ARG A 897 -13.88 -17.42 -6.90
N ILE A 898 -12.69 -16.93 -7.23
CA ILE A 898 -11.55 -17.69 -7.80
C ILE A 898 -10.41 -16.68 -8.03
N ASN A 899 -9.41 -16.70 -7.14
CA ASN A 899 -8.03 -16.32 -7.47
C ASN A 899 -7.28 -17.66 -7.59
N GLY A 900 -6.62 -17.90 -8.71
CA GLY A 900 -5.85 -19.11 -8.95
C GLY A 900 -5.17 -19.08 -10.30
N TYR A 901 -3.85 -19.04 -10.27
CA TYR A 901 -2.93 -19.33 -11.36
C TYR A 901 -3.30 -20.63 -12.11
N GLY A 902 -3.06 -20.67 -13.43
CA GLY A 902 -2.78 -21.91 -14.15
C GLY A 902 -3.70 -22.24 -15.35
N GLY A 903 -3.06 -22.30 -16.53
CA GLY A 903 -3.23 -23.39 -17.49
C GLY A 903 -4.50 -23.42 -18.35
N TYR A 904 -4.36 -23.09 -19.64
CA TYR A 904 -5.19 -23.71 -20.67
C TYR A 904 -4.32 -24.53 -21.62
N THR A 905 -4.44 -25.84 -21.46
CA THR A 905 -4.13 -26.86 -22.46
C THR A 905 -5.02 -26.67 -23.68
N ALA A 906 -4.40 -26.69 -24.86
CA ALA A 906 -5.09 -26.78 -26.14
C ALA A 906 -5.91 -28.08 -26.21
N SER A 907 -7.20 -27.94 -26.52
CA SER A 907 -7.98 -29.03 -27.12
C SER A 907 -8.44 -28.56 -28.49
N ALA A 908 -7.94 -29.24 -29.52
CA ALA A 908 -8.33 -29.07 -30.90
C ALA A 908 -9.81 -29.46 -31.06
N GLY A 909 -10.60 -28.54 -31.60
CA GLY A 909 -11.99 -28.75 -32.01
C GLY A 909 -12.20 -28.16 -33.39
N ASN A 910 -12.11 -29.03 -34.40
CA ASN A 910 -12.34 -28.77 -35.81
C ASN A 910 -13.77 -28.22 -36.04
N GLY A 911 -13.92 -27.10 -36.75
CA GLY A 911 -15.24 -26.48 -36.97
C GLY A 911 -15.24 -25.43 -38.07
N ASN A 912 -15.33 -25.91 -39.31
CA ASN A 912 -15.45 -25.16 -40.55
C ASN A 912 -16.80 -24.39 -40.62
N GLY A 913 -16.81 -23.14 -41.11
CA GLY A 913 -18.05 -22.43 -41.44
C GLY A 913 -17.87 -20.92 -41.69
N GLY A 914 -17.75 -20.53 -42.96
CA GLY A 914 -17.74 -19.13 -43.39
C GLY A 914 -19.14 -18.57 -43.71
N ALA A 915 -19.24 -17.23 -43.72
CA ALA A 915 -20.16 -16.34 -44.45
C ALA A 915 -20.28 -15.03 -43.63
N ALA A 916 -19.72 -13.90 -44.08
CA ALA A 916 -20.30 -12.94 -45.03
C ALA A 916 -21.23 -11.88 -44.38
N GLY A 917 -20.78 -10.61 -44.45
CA GLY A 917 -21.61 -9.48 -44.85
C GLY A 917 -22.25 -8.59 -43.76
N GLY A 918 -22.06 -7.27 -43.94
CA GLY A 918 -23.09 -6.27 -43.61
C GLY A 918 -22.72 -5.29 -42.49
N GLY A 919 -22.54 -4.02 -42.85
CA GLY A 919 -22.32 -2.92 -41.92
C GLY A 919 -23.60 -2.23 -41.42
N TYR A 920 -23.36 -1.00 -40.97
CA TYR A 920 -24.26 0.05 -40.46
C TYR A 920 -24.47 0.13 -38.95
N GLY A 921 -24.18 1.34 -38.45
CA GLY A 921 -24.43 1.76 -37.10
C GLY A 921 -25.91 1.97 -36.79
N GLY A 922 -26.16 2.11 -35.49
CA GLY A 922 -27.44 2.41 -34.92
C GLY A 922 -27.34 2.30 -33.40
N PHE A 923 -27.02 3.42 -32.75
CA PHE A 923 -27.41 3.62 -31.35
C PHE A 923 -28.93 3.53 -31.26
N PRO A 924 -29.47 2.81 -30.28
CA PRO A 924 -30.10 3.57 -29.19
C PRO A 924 -29.95 2.91 -27.81
N GLY A 925 -30.04 3.73 -26.78
CA GLY A 925 -30.52 3.30 -25.47
C GLY A 925 -29.45 3.18 -24.40
N GLY A 926 -29.10 4.33 -23.82
CA GLY A 926 -28.27 4.39 -22.63
C GLY A 926 -28.85 3.62 -21.44
N LYS A 927 -27.94 3.04 -20.67
CA LYS A 927 -28.01 3.07 -19.22
C LYS A 927 -26.72 3.72 -18.74
N LYS A 928 -26.90 4.87 -18.08
CA LYS A 928 -25.89 5.52 -17.25
C LYS A 928 -25.72 4.63 -16.02
N ASP A 929 -24.48 4.33 -15.66
CA ASP A 929 -24.09 4.01 -14.28
C ASP A 929 -23.38 5.23 -13.70
#